data_AF-A0A6P5KAJ4-F1
#
_entry.id   AF-A0A6P5KAJ4-F1
#
_cell.length_a   1.000
_cell.length_b   1.000
_cell.length_c   1.000
_cell.angle_alpha   90.00
_cell.angle_beta   90.00
_cell.angle_gamma   90.00
#
_symmetry.space_group_name_H-M   'P 1'
#
loop_
_entity.id
_entity.type
_entity.pdbx_description
1 polymer ?
#
loop_
_entity_poly.entity_id
_entity_poly.type
_entity_poly.pdbx_seq_one_letter_code
_entity_poly.pdbx_strand_id
1 'polypeptide(L)'
;MSTLRVRAKKKAASFDQSSDSLPLRSSGRQVKKKVAEVAADDDEDASSEKKYRKCEKAGCTATCPVCFSSAAERCAKNGYTSRWYHLSCGEHFCNECFDHYYRSHKDGYEKYAGWKRIWTSNGKCEPSPKAFMADQQLPYWVQCTKPDCGKWRQLTKEIQLTPQMAQTYRCGTKPNASVKTEGSDQCSQPEDLRVAEVSNHWWYSMLILPPFLKDSVAAPLLSAYYPDCVGMSPSCTSTNRDPSEASPEKMEQCKAVPGVFVPGMNQYFQPFYQPNECGKALCVRPDVMELDELYEFPEYSRDPTMYLALRNLILALWYTNCKEALTPQKCTHHIIVRGLVRIRCVQEAERILYFMTRKGLINTGVLSVSRDHHLLPKDYHNKSVIIVGAGPSGLAAARQLHNFGIKVIVLEAKDRIGGRVWDDKSFKGVTVGRGAQIVNGCINNPIALMCEQLGIQMHKLGERCDLIQESGRITDPTIDKRMDFHFNAILDVVSEWRKDKTQLQDVPLGEKIQEIYKAFIQESGVQFSELEEQVLQFHLSNLEYACGSNLNQVSARSWDHNEFFAQFAGDHTLLTPGYSVIIEKLAEGLDIRLKFPVRTIDYSGEDVQVTTIDGTVWAAQKITGVFRTFGGLIAYFDESIKKKHQAAIRNLFSLEKHFWSLS
;
A
#
# COMPACT_ATOMS: atom_id res chain seq x y z
N MET A 1 -12.09 -27.43 -28.26
CA MET A 1 -11.68 -28.07 -29.53
C MET A 1 -11.23 -26.99 -30.50
N SER A 2 -10.04 -27.13 -31.06
CA SER A 2 -9.40 -26.17 -31.97
C SER A 2 -9.96 -26.26 -33.39
N THR A 3 -10.16 -25.13 -34.08
CA THR A 3 -10.17 -25.11 -35.55
C THR A 3 -9.45 -23.89 -36.09
N LEU A 4 -8.39 -24.18 -36.84
CA LEU A 4 -7.59 -23.26 -37.64
C LEU A 4 -8.16 -23.17 -39.07
N ARG A 5 -8.25 -21.92 -39.55
CA ARG A 5 -8.12 -21.38 -40.92
C ARG A 5 -8.12 -22.35 -42.12
N VAL A 6 -8.85 -22.00 -43.18
CA VAL A 6 -8.33 -21.92 -44.57
C VAL A 6 -9.01 -20.77 -45.35
N ARG A 7 -8.19 -20.06 -46.14
CA ARG A 7 -8.51 -18.91 -46.99
C ARG A 7 -8.50 -19.38 -48.46
N ALA A 8 -9.50 -19.02 -49.27
CA ALA A 8 -9.52 -19.28 -50.72
C ALA A 8 -9.31 -17.99 -51.52
N LYS A 9 -8.44 -18.06 -52.54
CA LYS A 9 -8.12 -16.99 -53.52
C LYS A 9 -8.96 -17.18 -54.80
N LYS A 10 -9.43 -16.08 -55.41
CA LYS A 10 -9.60 -15.99 -56.88
C LYS A 10 -9.48 -14.53 -57.38
N LYS A 11 -8.73 -14.41 -58.49
CA LYS A 11 -8.42 -13.25 -59.38
C LYS A 11 -9.69 -12.62 -60.01
N ALA A 12 -9.72 -11.52 -60.77
CA ALA A 12 -9.00 -10.25 -60.95
C ALA A 12 -9.69 -9.59 -62.18
N ALA A 13 -10.01 -8.29 -62.18
CA ALA A 13 -10.28 -7.50 -63.38
C ALA A 13 -10.03 -5.99 -63.11
N SER A 14 -9.38 -5.35 -64.08
CA SER A 14 -8.93 -3.95 -64.20
C SER A 14 -10.08 -2.94 -64.36
N PHE A 15 -9.95 -1.60 -64.35
CA PHE A 15 -8.90 -0.61 -64.60
C PHE A 15 -9.40 0.72 -63.94
N ASP A 16 -8.51 1.58 -63.43
CA ASP A 16 -8.34 3.00 -63.79
C ASP A 16 -7.91 3.96 -62.65
N GLN A 17 -7.20 5.00 -63.12
CA GLN A 17 -6.14 5.81 -62.50
C GLN A 17 -6.57 6.81 -61.42
N SER A 18 -5.67 7.09 -60.45
CA SER A 18 -4.87 8.34 -60.36
C SER A 18 -4.28 8.60 -58.95
N SER A 19 -3.01 9.05 -58.95
CA SER A 19 -2.23 9.91 -58.01
C SER A 19 -2.51 9.83 -56.49
N ASP A 20 -1.57 9.70 -55.55
CA ASP A 20 -0.18 10.16 -55.53
C ASP A 20 0.70 9.35 -54.56
N SER A 21 1.95 9.22 -54.96
CA SER A 21 3.01 8.43 -54.37
C SER A 21 3.80 9.18 -53.28
N LEU A 22 3.82 8.60 -52.08
CA LEU A 22 4.98 8.66 -51.17
C LEU A 22 6.04 7.66 -51.66
N PRO A 23 7.34 7.97 -51.56
CA PRO A 23 8.33 6.91 -51.39
C PRO A 23 9.24 7.13 -50.19
N LEU A 24 9.17 6.16 -49.28
CA LEU A 24 10.32 5.61 -48.58
C LEU A 24 11.43 5.23 -49.59
N ARG A 25 12.70 5.53 -49.27
CA ARG A 25 13.91 4.79 -49.68
C ARG A 25 15.10 5.34 -48.88
N SER A 26 15.74 4.55 -48.03
CA SER A 26 16.66 3.43 -48.26
C SER A 26 18.12 3.86 -48.10
N SER A 27 18.80 3.10 -47.25
CA SER A 27 20.25 2.96 -47.09
C SER A 27 21.09 3.21 -48.35
N GLY A 28 22.10 4.08 -48.20
CA GLY A 28 23.18 4.28 -49.17
C GLY A 28 24.41 4.84 -48.48
N ARG A 29 25.41 3.99 -48.27
CA ARG A 29 26.74 4.30 -47.72
C ARG A 29 27.54 5.03 -48.81
N GLN A 30 27.98 6.27 -48.59
CA GLN A 30 28.99 6.91 -49.43
C GLN A 30 30.10 7.55 -48.59
N VAL A 31 31.31 7.06 -48.85
CA VAL A 31 32.59 7.61 -48.44
C VAL A 31 32.93 8.77 -49.38
N LYS A 32 33.26 9.95 -48.86
CA LYS A 32 34.05 10.96 -49.58
C LYS A 32 35.05 11.63 -48.64
N LYS A 33 36.29 11.71 -49.11
CA LYS A 33 37.50 12.18 -48.44
C LYS A 33 37.81 13.60 -48.92
N LYS A 34 38.15 14.48 -47.96
CA LYS A 34 39.00 15.70 -48.00
C LYS A 34 38.80 16.75 -49.11
N VAL A 35 38.58 18.00 -48.68
CA VAL A 35 39.46 19.14 -49.01
C VAL A 35 39.66 19.96 -47.73
N ALA A 36 40.91 20.37 -47.48
CA ALA A 36 41.32 21.25 -46.41
C ALA A 36 41.36 22.67 -46.94
N GLU A 37 40.79 23.63 -46.22
CA GLU A 37 41.10 25.05 -46.38
C GLU A 37 41.57 25.59 -45.04
N VAL A 38 42.78 26.14 -45.08
CA VAL A 38 43.46 26.89 -44.03
C VAL A 38 43.09 28.35 -44.26
N ALA A 39 42.54 29.02 -43.25
CA ALA A 39 42.49 30.47 -43.19
C ALA A 39 42.93 30.89 -41.79
N ALA A 40 43.80 31.89 -41.78
CA ALA A 40 44.76 32.24 -40.75
C ALA A 40 44.17 32.95 -39.52
N ASP A 41 44.96 32.93 -38.46
CA ASP A 41 44.89 33.79 -37.28
C ASP A 41 44.85 35.27 -37.66
N ASP A 42 44.03 36.05 -36.94
CA ASP A 42 44.44 37.27 -36.24
C ASP A 42 43.25 37.77 -35.39
N ASP A 43 43.44 37.78 -34.08
CA ASP A 43 43.14 38.90 -33.16
C ASP A 43 43.15 38.40 -31.71
N GLU A 44 44.30 38.57 -31.05
CA GLU A 44 44.40 38.66 -29.60
C GLU A 44 43.94 40.05 -29.17
N ASP A 45 42.85 40.15 -28.40
CA ASP A 45 42.84 41.11 -27.30
C ASP A 45 41.84 40.74 -26.18
N ALA A 46 42.21 41.18 -24.97
CA ALA A 46 41.87 40.58 -23.69
C ALA A 46 40.40 40.76 -23.23
N SER A 47 39.70 39.63 -23.05
CA SER A 47 38.97 39.33 -21.83
C SER A 47 38.86 37.81 -21.66
N SER A 48 39.70 37.23 -20.82
CA SER A 48 39.71 35.78 -20.57
C SER A 48 38.50 35.38 -19.70
N GLU A 49 37.29 35.47 -20.23
CA GLU A 49 36.16 34.72 -19.68
C GLU A 49 36.48 33.24 -19.87
N LYS A 50 36.76 32.54 -18.76
CA LYS A 50 36.92 31.07 -18.76
C LYS A 50 35.71 30.49 -19.50
N LYS A 51 35.89 29.97 -20.72
CA LYS A 51 34.83 29.31 -21.49
C LYS A 51 34.45 28.01 -20.78
N TYR A 52 33.56 28.11 -19.80
CA TYR A 52 32.97 26.95 -19.15
C TYR A 52 32.12 26.20 -20.18
N ARG A 53 32.44 24.92 -20.39
CA ARG A 53 31.62 24.07 -21.25
C ARG A 53 30.28 23.83 -20.57
N LYS A 54 29.19 24.11 -21.27
CA LYS A 54 27.82 23.89 -20.76
C LYS A 54 27.53 22.39 -20.55
N CYS A 55 26.55 22.12 -19.69
CA CYS A 55 26.00 20.78 -19.46
C CYS A 55 25.42 20.17 -20.76
N GLU A 56 25.49 18.84 -20.90
CA GLU A 56 24.91 18.10 -22.03
C GLU A 56 23.38 18.12 -22.09
N LYS A 57 22.72 18.33 -20.94
CA LYS A 57 21.28 18.19 -20.79
C LYS A 57 20.58 19.50 -21.17
N ALA A 58 19.70 19.43 -22.16
CA ALA A 58 18.84 20.56 -22.54
C ALA A 58 17.96 20.98 -21.36
N GLY A 59 17.88 22.30 -21.11
CA GLY A 59 17.11 22.87 -20.00
C GLY A 59 17.81 22.83 -18.64
N CYS A 60 19.05 22.33 -18.55
CA CYS A 60 19.79 22.35 -17.29
C CYS A 60 20.16 23.79 -16.89
N THR A 61 19.85 24.16 -15.65
CA THR A 61 20.10 25.49 -15.06
C THR A 61 21.55 25.68 -14.59
N ALA A 62 22.37 24.62 -14.61
CA ALA A 62 23.75 24.69 -14.15
C ALA A 62 24.61 25.54 -15.09
N THR A 63 24.88 26.78 -14.69
CA THR A 63 25.76 27.73 -15.40
C THR A 63 27.23 27.39 -15.22
N CYS A 64 27.60 26.85 -14.05
CA CYS A 64 28.96 26.42 -13.72
C CYS A 64 28.96 24.99 -13.14
N PRO A 65 28.99 23.94 -13.99
CA PRO A 65 29.04 22.56 -13.52
C PRO A 65 30.33 22.27 -12.75
N VAL A 66 30.22 21.49 -11.67
CA VAL A 66 31.36 21.04 -10.85
C VAL A 66 31.32 19.53 -10.71
N CYS A 67 32.48 18.88 -10.84
CA CYS A 67 32.60 17.43 -10.72
C CYS A 67 32.55 16.97 -9.26
N PHE A 68 31.43 16.35 -8.85
CA PHE A 68 31.31 15.77 -7.50
C PHE A 68 32.24 14.57 -7.27
N SER A 69 32.59 13.84 -8.34
CA SER A 69 33.30 12.57 -8.23
C SER A 69 34.73 12.73 -7.77
N SER A 70 35.47 13.65 -8.40
CA SER A 70 36.89 13.89 -8.11
C SER A 70 37.74 12.62 -8.01
N ALA A 71 37.37 11.56 -8.74
CA ALA A 71 38.01 10.24 -8.64
C ALA A 71 39.27 10.11 -9.52
N ALA A 72 39.24 10.73 -10.70
CA ALA A 72 40.41 10.77 -11.57
C ALA A 72 41.44 11.78 -11.05
N GLU A 73 42.73 11.46 -11.12
CA GLU A 73 43.82 12.41 -10.85
C GLU A 73 43.67 13.68 -11.70
N ARG A 74 43.29 13.50 -12.98
CA ARG A 74 43.03 14.59 -13.93
C ARG A 74 41.59 15.09 -13.91
N CYS A 75 40.92 15.05 -12.75
CA CYS A 75 39.56 15.56 -12.65
C CYS A 75 39.50 17.05 -13.03
N ALA A 76 38.57 17.43 -13.90
CA ALA A 76 38.38 18.82 -14.32
C ALA A 76 37.96 19.76 -13.18
N LYS A 77 37.47 19.25 -12.04
CA LYS A 77 36.95 20.03 -10.90
C LYS A 77 35.83 20.99 -11.33
N ASN A 78 36.11 22.28 -11.48
CA ASN A 78 35.22 23.32 -12.01
C ASN A 78 35.73 23.91 -13.33
N GLY A 79 36.79 23.34 -13.90
CA GLY A 79 37.41 23.76 -15.15
C GLY A 79 36.79 23.10 -16.38
N TYR A 80 37.55 23.12 -17.47
CA TYR A 80 37.11 22.54 -18.75
C TYR A 80 37.18 21.01 -18.73
N THR A 81 36.20 20.38 -19.37
CA THR A 81 36.19 18.94 -19.70
C THR A 81 35.56 18.75 -21.07
N SER A 82 35.88 17.64 -21.74
CA SER A 82 35.29 17.31 -23.04
C SER A 82 33.78 17.02 -22.96
N ARG A 83 33.25 16.67 -21.79
CA ARG A 83 31.81 16.46 -21.59
C ARG A 83 31.46 16.51 -20.12
N TRP A 84 30.39 17.23 -19.79
CA TRP A 84 29.75 17.18 -18.48
C TRP A 84 28.61 16.16 -18.52
N TYR A 85 28.73 15.10 -17.72
CA TYR A 85 27.70 14.09 -17.58
C TYR A 85 26.72 14.52 -16.48
N HIS A 86 25.46 14.67 -16.86
CA HIS A 86 24.40 15.14 -15.98
C HIS A 86 23.74 14.00 -15.20
N LEU A 87 23.50 14.18 -13.88
CA LEU A 87 22.63 13.33 -13.05
C LEU A 87 21.39 14.09 -12.58
N SER A 88 21.59 15.30 -12.07
CA SER A 88 20.56 16.26 -11.65
C SER A 88 21.06 17.69 -11.91
N CYS A 89 20.21 18.70 -11.79
CA CYS A 89 20.64 20.10 -12.00
C CYS A 89 21.75 20.56 -11.05
N GLY A 90 21.91 19.94 -9.88
CA GLY A 90 23.00 20.25 -8.95
C GLY A 90 24.22 19.32 -9.03
N GLU A 91 24.18 18.27 -9.87
CA GLU A 91 25.13 17.15 -9.81
C GLU A 91 25.60 16.70 -11.19
N HIS A 92 26.90 16.95 -11.43
CA HIS A 92 27.57 16.62 -12.67
C HIS A 92 28.91 15.95 -12.40
N PHE A 93 29.39 15.15 -13.36
CA PHE A 93 30.75 14.63 -13.32
C PHE A 93 31.44 14.80 -14.68
N CYS A 94 32.74 15.06 -14.64
CA CYS A 94 33.53 15.36 -15.82
C CYS A 94 33.91 14.08 -16.60
N ASN A 95 34.28 14.24 -17.87
CA ASN A 95 34.62 13.12 -18.74
C ASN A 95 35.83 12.32 -18.24
N GLU A 96 36.77 12.96 -17.56
CA GLU A 96 37.95 12.28 -17.01
C GLU A 96 37.56 11.32 -15.88
N CYS A 97 36.59 11.71 -15.04
CA CYS A 97 36.02 10.83 -14.02
C CYS A 97 35.08 9.76 -14.61
N PHE A 98 34.42 10.05 -15.74
CA PHE A 98 33.70 9.03 -16.50
C PHE A 98 34.66 7.95 -16.99
N ASP A 99 35.73 8.33 -17.68
CA ASP A 99 36.70 7.40 -18.24
C ASP A 99 37.44 6.61 -17.15
N HIS A 100 37.68 7.21 -15.97
CA HIS A 100 38.31 6.54 -14.84
C HIS A 100 37.60 5.24 -14.41
N TYR A 101 36.26 5.20 -14.49
CA TYR A 101 35.48 4.00 -14.18
C TYR A 101 35.12 3.19 -15.42
N TYR A 102 34.93 3.84 -16.57
CA TYR A 102 34.41 3.20 -17.78
C TYR A 102 35.48 2.48 -18.61
N ARG A 103 36.73 2.99 -18.63
CA ARG A 103 37.81 2.44 -19.48
C ARG A 103 38.58 1.37 -18.74
N SER A 104 38.76 0.21 -19.40
CA SER A 104 39.42 -0.97 -18.82
C SER A 104 40.84 -0.78 -18.31
N HIS A 105 41.56 0.23 -18.83
CA HIS A 105 42.95 0.52 -18.46
C HIS A 105 43.08 1.58 -17.35
N LYS A 106 41.98 1.96 -16.69
CA LYS A 106 41.97 2.95 -15.61
C LYS A 106 41.70 2.29 -14.26
N ASP A 107 42.25 2.84 -13.19
CA ASP A 107 42.24 2.25 -11.84
C ASP A 107 40.84 2.02 -11.28
N GLY A 108 39.85 2.83 -11.69
CA GLY A 108 38.47 2.68 -11.23
C GLY A 108 37.71 1.53 -11.88
N TYR A 109 38.23 0.93 -12.97
CA TYR A 109 37.49 -0.04 -13.77
C TYR A 109 37.09 -1.28 -12.98
N GLU A 110 37.99 -1.82 -12.14
CA GLU A 110 37.70 -3.02 -11.35
C GLU A 110 36.54 -2.79 -10.37
N LYS A 111 36.48 -1.61 -9.74
CA LYS A 111 35.38 -1.22 -8.85
C LYS A 111 34.05 -1.15 -9.62
N TYR A 112 34.06 -0.54 -10.80
CA TYR A 112 32.87 -0.45 -11.65
C TYR A 112 32.42 -1.83 -12.17
N ALA A 113 33.36 -2.65 -12.65
CA ALA A 113 33.09 -3.98 -13.15
C ALA A 113 32.58 -4.93 -12.04
N GLY A 114 33.11 -4.81 -10.82
CA GLY A 114 32.63 -5.52 -9.64
C GLY A 114 31.19 -5.16 -9.29
N TRP A 115 30.90 -3.87 -9.17
CA TRP A 115 29.53 -3.38 -8.98
C TRP A 115 28.59 -3.83 -10.10
N LYS A 116 29.02 -3.74 -11.37
CA LYS A 116 28.23 -4.10 -12.54
C LYS A 116 27.80 -5.57 -12.51
N ARG A 117 28.68 -6.47 -12.05
CA ARG A 117 28.36 -7.90 -11.87
C ARG A 117 27.25 -8.10 -10.84
N ILE A 118 27.35 -7.48 -9.67
CA ILE A 118 26.33 -7.55 -8.61
C ILE A 118 25.00 -6.96 -9.12
N TRP A 119 25.06 -5.80 -9.78
CA TRP A 119 23.88 -5.15 -10.31
C TRP A 119 23.15 -6.02 -11.34
N THR A 120 23.90 -6.73 -12.19
CA THR A 120 23.31 -7.59 -13.23
C THR A 120 22.74 -8.89 -12.67
N SER A 121 23.29 -9.41 -11.57
CA SER A 121 22.73 -10.60 -10.91
C SER A 121 21.47 -10.28 -10.10
N ASN A 122 21.35 -9.06 -9.58
CA ASN A 122 20.32 -8.70 -8.62
C ASN A 122 19.25 -7.76 -9.16
N GLY A 123 19.54 -6.97 -10.19
CA GLY A 123 18.66 -5.93 -10.72
C GLY A 123 18.22 -6.18 -12.16
N LYS A 124 17.20 -5.44 -12.60
CA LYS A 124 16.64 -5.48 -13.95
C LYS A 124 17.08 -4.29 -14.82
N CYS A 125 17.39 -3.14 -14.20
CA CYS A 125 17.82 -1.93 -14.89
C CYS A 125 19.25 -2.03 -15.41
N GLU A 126 19.54 -1.32 -16.51
CA GLU A 126 20.87 -1.35 -17.11
C GLU A 126 21.96 -0.75 -16.19
N PRO A 127 23.07 -1.45 -15.95
CA PRO A 127 24.18 -0.96 -15.14
C PRO A 127 25.04 0.04 -15.93
N SER A 128 24.56 1.29 -16.03
CA SER A 128 25.26 2.38 -16.70
C SER A 128 26.29 3.08 -15.79
N PRO A 129 27.27 3.81 -16.34
CA PRO A 129 28.16 4.65 -15.53
C PRO A 129 27.39 5.69 -14.70
N LYS A 130 26.27 6.23 -15.20
CA LYS A 130 25.45 7.17 -14.41
C LYS A 130 24.79 6.48 -13.22
N ALA A 131 24.31 5.24 -13.39
CA ALA A 131 23.75 4.44 -12.31
C ALA A 131 24.80 4.12 -11.26
N PHE A 132 26.01 3.70 -11.67
CA PHE A 132 27.14 3.50 -10.75
C PHE A 132 27.47 4.78 -9.97
N MET A 133 27.52 5.93 -10.66
CA MET A 133 27.86 7.18 -10.01
C MET A 133 26.80 7.61 -9.00
N ALA A 134 25.51 7.44 -9.34
CA ALA A 134 24.41 7.70 -8.43
C ALA A 134 24.40 6.75 -7.22
N ASP A 135 24.67 5.47 -7.44
CA ASP A 135 24.57 4.42 -6.43
C ASP A 135 25.81 4.35 -5.51
N GLN A 136 27.00 4.66 -6.03
CA GLN A 136 28.27 4.39 -5.35
C GLN A 136 29.14 5.62 -5.07
N GLN A 137 29.04 6.69 -5.88
CA GLN A 137 30.01 7.80 -5.82
C GLN A 137 29.41 9.15 -5.39
N LEU A 138 28.11 9.38 -5.61
CA LEU A 138 27.47 10.63 -5.18
C LEU A 138 27.62 10.83 -3.66
N PRO A 139 27.99 12.03 -3.19
CA PRO A 139 28.00 12.31 -1.77
C PRO A 139 26.61 12.23 -1.16
N TYR A 140 26.51 11.83 0.10
CA TYR A 140 25.26 11.88 0.85
C TYR A 140 24.94 13.30 1.30
N TRP A 141 23.65 13.58 1.46
CA TRP A 141 23.14 14.83 2.04
C TRP A 141 22.36 14.51 3.32
N VAL A 142 22.56 15.32 4.37
CA VAL A 142 21.91 15.12 5.66
C VAL A 142 21.44 16.46 6.23
N GLN A 143 20.27 16.44 6.88
CA GLN A 143 19.68 17.63 7.49
C GLN A 143 20.19 17.79 8.92
N CYS A 144 20.51 19.02 9.32
CA CYS A 144 20.88 19.33 10.69
C CYS A 144 19.67 19.18 11.64
N THR A 145 19.86 18.42 12.71
CA THR A 145 18.82 18.14 13.73
C THR A 145 18.67 19.24 14.77
N LYS A 146 19.47 20.31 14.70
CA LYS A 146 19.36 21.47 15.60
C LYS A 146 18.04 22.21 15.26
N PRO A 147 17.09 22.36 16.20
CA PRO A 147 15.73 22.86 15.90
C PRO A 147 15.67 24.23 15.22
N ASP A 148 16.61 25.13 15.53
CA ASP A 148 16.73 26.48 14.96
C ASP A 148 17.60 26.54 13.69
N CYS A 149 18.12 25.41 13.19
CA CYS A 149 18.96 25.35 11.99
C CYS A 149 18.25 24.72 10.80
N GLY A 150 17.91 23.41 10.87
CA GLY A 150 17.25 22.69 9.78
C GLY A 150 17.98 22.62 8.43
N LYS A 151 19.20 23.16 8.32
CA LYS A 151 19.95 23.22 7.06
C LYS A 151 20.46 21.84 6.60
N TRP A 152 20.44 21.62 5.29
CA TRP A 152 21.04 20.48 4.61
C TRP A 152 22.53 20.67 4.36
N ARG A 153 23.28 19.59 4.60
CA ARG A 153 24.73 19.56 4.43
C ARG A 153 25.14 18.38 3.59
N GLN A 154 26.06 18.63 2.66
CA GLN A 154 26.74 17.59 1.91
C GLN A 154 27.81 16.97 2.80
N LEU A 155 27.78 15.65 2.95
CA LEU A 155 28.84 14.89 3.63
C LEU A 155 30.04 14.72 2.69
N THR A 156 31.24 14.62 3.26
CA THR A 156 32.44 14.33 2.48
C THR A 156 32.34 12.94 1.85
N LYS A 157 32.94 12.77 0.66
CA LYS A 157 32.80 11.58 -0.20
C LYS A 157 32.94 10.23 0.51
N GLU A 158 33.86 10.13 1.47
CA GLU A 158 34.18 8.88 2.16
C GLU A 158 33.12 8.47 3.20
N ILE A 159 32.32 9.42 3.68
CA ILE A 159 31.34 9.19 4.75
C ILE A 159 30.14 8.43 4.17
N GLN A 160 29.82 7.30 4.79
CA GLN A 160 28.60 6.56 4.54
C GLN A 160 27.51 7.03 5.50
N LEU A 161 26.39 7.50 4.97
CA LEU A 161 25.25 7.88 5.80
C LEU A 161 24.60 6.63 6.40
N THR A 162 24.32 6.67 7.69
CA THR A 162 23.56 5.63 8.41
C THR A 162 22.33 6.24 9.10
N PRO A 163 21.33 5.44 9.49
CA PRO A 163 20.17 5.94 10.23
C PRO A 163 20.55 6.64 11.53
N GLN A 164 21.50 6.09 12.30
CA GLN A 164 22.00 6.68 13.54
C GLN A 164 22.61 8.07 13.32
N MET A 165 23.36 8.23 12.21
CA MET A 165 23.92 9.53 11.83
C MET A 165 22.81 10.51 11.45
N ALA A 166 21.86 10.10 10.61
CA ALA A 166 20.75 10.95 10.20
C ALA A 166 19.93 11.45 11.41
N GLN A 167 19.78 10.62 12.45
CA GLN A 167 19.06 10.94 13.68
C GLN A 167 19.74 11.98 14.57
N THR A 168 21.08 12.05 14.54
CA THR A 168 21.87 12.83 15.52
C THR A 168 22.74 13.92 14.87
N TYR A 169 22.74 14.01 13.54
CA TYR A 169 23.63 14.90 12.81
C TYR A 169 23.44 16.37 13.17
N ARG A 170 24.55 17.05 13.46
CA ARG A 170 24.63 18.52 13.55
C ARG A 170 25.65 19.06 12.57
N CYS A 171 25.46 20.29 12.09
CA CYS A 171 26.40 20.94 11.18
C CYS A 171 27.84 20.85 11.74
N GLY A 172 28.78 20.39 10.90
CA GLY A 172 30.19 20.24 11.29
C GLY A 172 30.56 18.96 12.03
N THR A 173 29.59 18.09 12.35
CA THR A 173 29.87 16.80 13.02
C THR A 173 30.73 15.91 12.11
N LYS A 174 31.88 15.45 12.62
CA LYS A 174 32.72 14.44 11.97
C LYS A 174 32.50 13.08 12.65
N PRO A 175 32.26 11.99 11.91
CA PRO A 175 31.85 10.70 12.48
C PRO A 175 32.88 10.03 13.43
N ASN A 176 34.16 10.43 13.39
CA ASN A 176 35.25 9.79 14.15
C ASN A 176 35.97 10.72 15.15
N ALA A 177 35.40 11.87 15.51
CA ALA A 177 36.02 12.78 16.48
C ALA A 177 35.18 12.84 17.77
N SER A 178 35.81 12.58 18.92
CA SER A 178 35.28 12.99 20.23
C SER A 178 34.88 14.45 20.13
N VAL A 179 33.64 14.78 20.52
CA VAL A 179 33.05 16.13 20.41
C VAL A 179 33.98 17.16 21.05
N LYS A 180 34.87 17.76 20.25
CA LYS A 180 35.60 18.97 20.57
C LYS A 180 34.88 20.09 19.84
N THR A 181 34.10 20.85 20.58
CA THR A 181 33.53 22.13 20.18
C THR A 181 34.64 23.16 20.07
N GLU A 182 35.49 23.04 19.05
CA GLU A 182 36.45 24.08 18.69
C GLU A 182 36.18 24.55 17.26
N GLY A 183 35.80 25.83 17.13
CA GLY A 183 35.62 26.54 15.87
C GLY A 183 34.17 26.96 15.58
N SER A 184 34.02 28.21 15.10
CA SER A 184 32.82 28.93 14.61
C SER A 184 31.51 28.15 14.47
N ASP A 185 30.37 28.76 14.85
CA ASP A 185 29.03 28.19 14.69
C ASP A 185 28.80 27.67 13.25
N GLN A 186 28.92 26.36 13.06
CA GLN A 186 28.77 25.70 11.75
C GLN A 186 27.32 25.79 11.22
N CYS A 187 26.34 26.09 12.10
CA CYS A 187 24.97 26.36 11.68
C CYS A 187 24.84 27.74 11.05
N SER A 188 25.69 28.71 11.38
CA SER A 188 25.69 30.05 10.76
C SER A 188 26.06 30.02 9.28
N GLN A 189 26.86 29.05 8.84
CA GLN A 189 27.29 28.93 7.44
C GLN A 189 26.07 28.86 6.49
N PRO A 190 26.09 29.55 5.34
CA PRO A 190 25.01 29.50 4.36
C PRO A 190 24.69 28.06 3.95
N GLU A 191 23.42 27.78 3.67
CA GLU A 191 23.04 26.52 3.04
C GLU A 191 23.51 26.52 1.57
N ASP A 192 23.85 25.35 1.05
CA ASP A 192 24.22 25.23 -0.37
C ASP A 192 23.02 25.60 -1.24
N LEU A 193 23.21 26.54 -2.18
CA LEU A 193 22.13 27.07 -3.01
C LEU A 193 21.40 25.98 -3.82
N ARG A 194 22.07 24.84 -4.11
CA ARG A 194 21.46 23.71 -4.81
C ARG A 194 20.33 23.06 -4.02
N VAL A 195 20.30 23.20 -2.69
CA VAL A 195 19.24 22.66 -1.84
C VAL A 195 17.90 23.31 -2.17
N ALA A 196 17.88 24.63 -2.33
CA ALA A 196 16.67 25.39 -2.66
C ALA A 196 16.09 24.97 -4.03
N GLU A 197 16.95 24.58 -4.98
CA GLU A 197 16.49 24.12 -6.30
C GLU A 197 15.70 22.81 -6.25
N VAL A 198 15.96 21.93 -5.28
CA VAL A 198 15.36 20.58 -5.21
C VAL A 198 13.84 20.63 -5.03
N SER A 199 13.33 21.66 -4.37
CA SER A 199 11.90 21.83 -4.10
C SER A 199 11.11 22.35 -5.31
N ASN A 200 11.78 22.74 -6.39
CA ASN A 200 11.10 23.14 -7.62
C ASN A 200 10.49 21.92 -8.33
N HIS A 201 9.24 22.02 -8.77
CA HIS A 201 8.51 20.93 -9.43
C HIS A 201 9.25 20.33 -10.66
N TRP A 202 9.97 21.17 -11.42
CA TRP A 202 10.73 20.75 -12.60
C TRP A 202 12.03 20.02 -12.25
N TRP A 203 12.51 20.10 -11.00
CA TRP A 203 13.79 19.51 -10.63
C TRP A 203 13.78 17.98 -10.78
N TYR A 204 12.69 17.33 -10.35
CA TYR A 204 12.54 15.87 -10.45
C TYR A 204 12.46 15.40 -11.91
N SER A 205 11.83 16.18 -12.81
CA SER A 205 11.74 15.80 -14.24
C SER A 205 13.09 15.91 -14.97
N MET A 206 14.05 16.63 -14.39
CA MET A 206 15.41 16.75 -14.90
C MET A 206 16.36 15.66 -14.39
N LEU A 207 15.92 14.89 -13.40
CA LEU A 207 16.67 13.79 -12.82
C LEU A 207 16.77 12.63 -13.84
N ILE A 208 17.98 12.10 -14.07
CA ILE A 208 18.21 11.06 -15.10
C ILE A 208 17.78 9.66 -14.66
N LEU A 209 17.93 9.31 -13.38
CA LEU A 209 17.65 7.97 -12.86
C LEU A 209 16.86 8.07 -11.55
N PRO A 210 15.77 7.32 -11.38
CA PRO A 210 15.02 7.37 -10.12
C PRO A 210 15.90 7.00 -8.91
N PRO A 211 15.53 7.45 -7.70
CA PRO A 211 16.26 7.08 -6.50
C PRO A 211 16.06 5.60 -6.16
N PHE A 212 17.15 4.93 -5.78
CA PHE A 212 17.13 3.58 -5.24
C PHE A 212 17.58 3.62 -3.77
N LEU A 213 16.66 3.31 -2.86
CA LEU A 213 16.94 3.31 -1.44
C LEU A 213 17.88 2.17 -1.06
N LYS A 214 18.83 2.46 -0.18
CA LYS A 214 19.75 1.49 0.40
C LYS A 214 19.22 1.02 1.74
N ASP A 215 19.37 -0.27 2.01
CA ASP A 215 19.06 -0.90 3.30
C ASP A 215 17.65 -0.56 3.80
N SER A 216 16.67 -0.53 2.87
CA SER A 216 15.26 -0.28 3.20
C SER A 216 14.76 -1.36 4.16
N VAL A 217 13.97 -0.94 5.14
CA VAL A 217 13.31 -1.85 6.09
C VAL A 217 12.35 -2.81 5.38
N ALA A 218 11.88 -2.44 4.18
CA ALA A 218 11.04 -3.30 3.35
C ALA A 218 11.82 -4.41 2.62
N ALA A 219 13.16 -4.37 2.58
CA ALA A 219 13.95 -5.30 1.77
C ALA A 219 13.70 -6.79 2.12
N PRO A 220 13.66 -7.20 3.42
CA PRO A 220 13.38 -8.59 3.78
C PRO A 220 11.99 -9.07 3.33
N LEU A 221 11.01 -8.16 3.21
CA LEU A 221 9.64 -8.49 2.81
C LEU A 221 9.47 -8.61 1.29
N LEU A 222 10.46 -8.15 0.52
CA LEU A 222 10.40 -7.99 -0.93
C LEU A 222 11.51 -8.74 -1.66
N SER A 223 12.11 -9.76 -1.04
CA SER A 223 13.20 -10.57 -1.61
C SER A 223 12.81 -11.28 -2.92
N ALA A 224 11.52 -11.57 -3.10
CA ALA A 224 10.97 -12.16 -4.32
C ALA A 224 10.94 -11.18 -5.52
N TYR A 225 11.11 -9.88 -5.29
CA TYR A 225 11.13 -8.86 -6.34
C TYR A 225 12.56 -8.51 -6.75
N TYR A 226 12.72 -7.95 -7.95
CA TYR A 226 13.96 -7.25 -8.29
C TYR A 226 14.01 -5.94 -7.49
N PRO A 227 15.08 -5.64 -6.73
CA PRO A 227 15.14 -4.47 -5.86
C PRO A 227 14.85 -3.15 -6.59
N ASP A 228 15.40 -2.99 -7.79
CA ASP A 228 15.23 -1.78 -8.60
C ASP A 228 13.81 -1.63 -9.18
N CYS A 229 13.02 -2.71 -9.29
CA CYS A 229 11.59 -2.62 -9.63
C CYS A 229 10.72 -2.13 -8.47
N VAL A 230 11.22 -2.17 -7.23
CA VAL A 230 10.52 -1.72 -6.02
C VAL A 230 11.23 -0.54 -5.35
N GLY A 231 12.11 0.14 -6.10
CA GLY A 231 12.78 1.37 -5.67
C GLY A 231 13.92 1.19 -4.66
N MET A 232 14.54 0.00 -4.63
CA MET A 232 15.68 -0.33 -3.79
C MET A 232 16.95 -0.57 -4.62
N SER A 233 18.12 -0.36 -4.03
CA SER A 233 19.40 -0.55 -4.72
C SER A 233 19.75 -2.05 -4.84
N PRO A 234 20.01 -2.59 -6.05
CA PRO A 234 20.46 -3.97 -6.24
C PRO A 234 21.82 -4.30 -5.63
N SER A 235 22.61 -3.30 -5.25
CA SER A 235 23.97 -3.47 -4.73
C SER A 235 24.04 -3.57 -3.20
N CYS A 236 22.89 -3.61 -2.50
CA CYS A 236 22.82 -3.77 -1.05
C CYS A 236 22.95 -5.24 -0.63
N THR A 237 23.58 -5.48 0.52
CA THR A 237 23.65 -6.84 1.11
C THR A 237 22.27 -7.35 1.51
N SER A 238 21.40 -6.45 2.00
CA SER A 238 20.00 -6.75 2.33
C SER A 238 19.16 -7.16 1.12
N THR A 239 19.68 -6.97 -0.10
CA THR A 239 19.02 -7.30 -1.36
C THR A 239 19.73 -8.42 -2.13
N ASN A 240 20.83 -8.96 -1.58
CA ASN A 240 21.51 -10.09 -2.20
C ASN A 240 20.64 -11.33 -2.08
N ARG A 241 20.37 -11.97 -3.21
CA ARG A 241 19.73 -13.30 -3.23
C ARG A 241 20.78 -14.35 -2.91
N ASP A 242 20.50 -15.25 -1.97
CA ASP A 242 21.35 -16.42 -1.76
C ASP A 242 21.19 -17.36 -2.96
N PRO A 243 22.25 -17.67 -3.73
CA PRO A 243 22.15 -18.52 -4.92
C PRO A 243 21.60 -19.92 -4.63
N SER A 244 21.55 -20.39 -3.38
CA SER A 244 20.95 -21.68 -3.00
C SER A 244 19.42 -21.73 -3.07
N GLU A 245 18.73 -20.58 -3.14
CA GLU A 245 17.25 -20.53 -3.22
C GLU A 245 16.73 -20.40 -4.67
N ALA A 246 17.62 -20.21 -5.65
CA ALA A 246 17.28 -19.95 -7.05
C ALA A 246 17.26 -21.21 -7.95
N SER A 247 16.84 -22.38 -7.43
CA SER A 247 16.61 -23.56 -8.27
C SER A 247 15.19 -23.56 -8.85
N PRO A 248 14.99 -23.59 -10.18
CA PRO A 248 13.66 -23.61 -10.82
C PRO A 248 12.80 -24.80 -10.38
N GLU A 249 13.42 -25.91 -10.00
CA GLU A 249 12.75 -27.18 -9.66
C GLU A 249 12.04 -27.16 -8.29
N LYS A 250 12.40 -26.24 -7.38
CA LYS A 250 11.68 -26.07 -6.09
C LYS A 250 10.42 -25.19 -6.20
N MET A 251 10.25 -24.48 -7.30
CA MET A 251 9.10 -23.58 -7.50
C MET A 251 7.82 -24.32 -7.92
N GLU A 252 7.91 -25.59 -8.35
CA GLU A 252 6.75 -26.38 -8.79
C GLU A 252 6.20 -27.37 -7.75
N GLN A 253 6.86 -27.57 -6.59
CA GLN A 253 6.47 -28.60 -5.61
C GLN A 253 6.01 -28.11 -4.22
N CYS A 254 5.67 -26.83 -4.06
CA CYS A 254 4.99 -26.34 -2.86
C CYS A 254 3.71 -25.60 -3.24
N LYS A 255 2.55 -26.25 -3.08
CA LYS A 255 1.21 -25.61 -3.13
C LYS A 255 0.93 -24.63 -1.97
N ALA A 256 1.96 -24.24 -1.23
CA ALA A 256 1.94 -23.14 -0.28
C ALA A 256 3.19 -22.30 -0.56
N VAL A 257 3.02 -21.05 -0.99
CA VAL A 257 4.12 -20.07 -1.02
C VAL A 257 4.65 -19.97 0.41
N PRO A 258 5.93 -20.27 0.69
CA PRO A 258 6.48 -20.09 2.03
C PRO A 258 6.26 -18.63 2.43
N GLY A 259 5.46 -18.39 3.48
CA GLY A 259 5.27 -17.05 3.99
C GLY A 259 6.63 -16.44 4.33
N VAL A 260 6.88 -15.22 3.86
CA VAL A 260 8.14 -14.51 4.15
C VAL A 260 8.18 -14.25 5.66
N PHE A 261 8.89 -15.10 6.39
CA PHE A 261 9.06 -14.97 7.83
C PHE A 261 10.18 -13.97 8.11
N VAL A 262 9.82 -12.78 8.57
CA VAL A 262 10.78 -11.81 9.10
C VAL A 262 10.85 -12.00 10.61
N PRO A 263 12.01 -12.38 11.18
CA PRO A 263 12.16 -12.56 12.62
C PRO A 263 11.70 -11.32 13.39
N GLY A 264 10.81 -11.52 14.36
CA GLY A 264 10.28 -10.45 15.21
C GLY A 264 9.07 -9.69 14.65
N MET A 265 8.64 -9.97 13.41
CA MET A 265 7.38 -9.44 12.89
C MET A 265 6.23 -10.44 13.13
N ASN A 266 5.03 -9.94 13.42
CA ASN A 266 3.86 -10.80 13.59
C ASN A 266 3.54 -11.53 12.26
N GLN A 267 3.32 -12.84 12.32
CA GLN A 267 3.05 -13.69 11.16
C GLN A 267 1.81 -13.27 10.33
N TYR A 268 0.88 -12.54 10.95
CA TYR A 268 -0.31 -12.03 10.29
C TYR A 268 -0.05 -10.73 9.51
N PHE A 269 1.12 -10.10 9.63
CA PHE A 269 1.47 -8.91 8.87
C PHE A 269 2.14 -9.28 7.54
N GLN A 270 1.36 -9.24 6.46
CA GLN A 270 1.81 -9.54 5.10
C GLN A 270 1.31 -8.44 4.15
N PRO A 271 1.81 -7.20 4.29
CA PRO A 271 1.22 -6.03 3.59
C PRO A 271 1.48 -6.00 2.08
N PHE A 272 2.44 -6.79 1.59
CA PHE A 272 2.82 -6.83 0.18
C PHE A 272 2.38 -8.13 -0.46
N TYR A 273 1.80 -8.02 -1.66
CA TYR A 273 1.64 -9.17 -2.54
C TYR A 273 3.00 -9.79 -2.86
N GLN A 274 3.02 -11.12 -2.95
CA GLN A 274 4.12 -11.87 -3.55
C GLN A 274 3.86 -12.10 -5.05
N PRO A 275 4.90 -12.33 -5.86
CA PRO A 275 4.71 -12.68 -7.27
C PRO A 275 3.85 -13.94 -7.42
N ASN A 276 2.87 -13.90 -8.33
CA ASN A 276 1.92 -15.00 -8.60
C ASN A 276 1.04 -15.41 -7.40
N GLU A 277 0.85 -14.53 -6.42
CA GLU A 277 -0.02 -14.78 -5.28
C GLU A 277 -1.51 -14.53 -5.61
N CYS A 278 -2.40 -15.33 -5.03
CA CYS A 278 -3.83 -15.08 -5.09
C CYS A 278 -4.20 -13.79 -4.34
N GLY A 279 -5.30 -13.15 -4.75
CA GLY A 279 -5.81 -11.96 -4.07
C GLY A 279 -6.12 -12.22 -2.60
N LYS A 280 -5.55 -11.41 -1.71
CA LYS A 280 -5.88 -11.41 -0.27
C LYS A 280 -6.11 -9.99 0.21
N ALA A 281 -7.00 -9.83 1.18
CA ALA A 281 -7.42 -8.50 1.63
C ALA A 281 -6.26 -7.68 2.20
N LEU A 282 -6.35 -6.36 2.00
CA LEU A 282 -5.41 -5.37 2.51
C LEU A 282 -3.94 -5.62 2.15
N CYS A 283 -3.71 -6.16 0.95
CA CYS A 283 -2.40 -6.21 0.31
C CYS A 283 -2.25 -5.15 -0.77
N VAL A 284 -1.06 -4.56 -0.84
CA VAL A 284 -0.67 -3.65 -1.92
C VAL A 284 0.40 -4.30 -2.80
N ARG A 285 0.40 -3.98 -4.09
CA ARG A 285 1.54 -4.38 -4.94
C ARG A 285 2.75 -3.51 -4.62
N PRO A 286 3.96 -4.06 -4.40
CA PRO A 286 5.13 -3.26 -4.06
C PRO A 286 5.71 -2.50 -5.26
N ASP A 287 5.35 -2.89 -6.48
CA ASP A 287 5.85 -2.39 -7.76
C ASP A 287 4.81 -1.58 -8.57
N VAL A 288 3.60 -1.39 -8.03
CA VAL A 288 2.52 -0.65 -8.71
C VAL A 288 1.74 0.23 -7.74
N MET A 289 1.36 1.43 -8.18
CA MET A 289 0.50 2.33 -7.43
C MET A 289 -0.97 1.90 -7.49
N GLU A 290 -1.65 1.97 -6.36
CA GLU A 290 -3.10 1.77 -6.26
C GLU A 290 -3.87 2.97 -6.83
N LEU A 291 -5.17 2.81 -7.11
CA LEU A 291 -5.98 3.86 -7.76
C LEU A 291 -6.02 5.16 -6.95
N ASP A 292 -6.18 5.06 -5.63
CA ASP A 292 -6.18 6.24 -4.74
C ASP A 292 -4.80 6.90 -4.62
N GLU A 293 -3.73 6.12 -4.78
CA GLU A 293 -2.36 6.65 -4.82
C GLU A 293 -2.14 7.44 -6.12
N LEU A 294 -2.62 6.94 -7.26
CA LEU A 294 -2.57 7.64 -8.55
C LEU A 294 -3.43 8.91 -8.57
N TYR A 295 -4.57 8.89 -7.87
CA TYR A 295 -5.44 10.06 -7.75
C TYR A 295 -4.78 11.17 -6.91
N GLU A 296 -4.16 10.82 -5.78
CA GLU A 296 -3.53 11.79 -4.88
C GLU A 296 -2.18 12.31 -5.43
N PHE A 297 -1.42 11.45 -6.11
CA PHE A 297 -0.08 11.76 -6.61
C PHE A 297 0.06 11.50 -8.11
N PRO A 298 -0.69 12.24 -8.96
CA PRO A 298 -0.68 12.03 -10.41
C PRO A 298 0.71 12.25 -11.04
N GLU A 299 1.58 13.02 -10.40
CA GLU A 299 2.97 13.28 -10.84
C GLU A 299 3.83 12.01 -10.92
N TYR A 300 3.49 10.95 -10.17
CA TYR A 300 4.22 9.68 -10.16
C TYR A 300 3.69 8.64 -11.15
N SER A 301 2.59 8.92 -11.86
CA SER A 301 2.04 8.00 -12.85
C SER A 301 3.03 7.63 -13.97
N ARG A 302 3.95 8.53 -14.31
CA ARG A 302 4.99 8.32 -15.33
C ARG A 302 6.21 7.56 -14.80
N ASP A 303 6.62 7.86 -13.57
CA ASP A 303 7.74 7.21 -12.89
C ASP A 303 7.41 7.05 -11.39
N PRO A 304 6.87 5.89 -11.00
CA PRO A 304 6.40 5.65 -9.64
C PRO A 304 7.53 5.23 -8.69
N THR A 305 8.77 5.11 -9.16
CA THR A 305 9.86 4.45 -8.42
C THR A 305 10.12 5.10 -7.05
N MET A 306 10.20 6.43 -6.98
CA MET A 306 10.42 7.14 -5.72
C MET A 306 9.23 6.97 -4.77
N TYR A 307 8.00 7.07 -5.29
CA TYR A 307 6.79 6.89 -4.49
C TYR A 307 6.72 5.49 -3.89
N LEU A 308 6.92 4.45 -4.71
CA LEU A 308 6.87 3.06 -4.28
C LEU A 308 7.95 2.76 -3.25
N ALA A 309 9.18 3.23 -3.45
CA ALA A 309 10.25 3.06 -2.48
C ALA A 309 9.87 3.61 -1.10
N LEU A 310 9.30 4.82 -1.07
CA LEU A 310 8.90 5.51 0.16
C LEU A 310 7.67 4.86 0.79
N ARG A 311 6.65 4.52 0.00
CA ARG A 311 5.44 3.85 0.48
C ARG A 311 5.76 2.48 1.08
N ASN A 312 6.60 1.70 0.41
CA ASN A 312 7.04 0.38 0.89
C ASN A 312 7.84 0.51 2.20
N LEU A 313 8.76 1.48 2.27
CA LEU A 313 9.51 1.78 3.49
C LEU A 313 8.57 2.14 4.64
N ILE A 314 7.59 3.02 4.41
CA ILE A 314 6.65 3.48 5.43
C ILE A 314 5.79 2.33 5.96
N LEU A 315 5.26 1.46 5.09
CA LEU A 315 4.52 0.27 5.51
C LEU A 315 5.41 -0.66 6.35
N ALA A 316 6.62 -0.94 5.89
CA ALA A 316 7.54 -1.81 6.62
C ALA A 316 7.88 -1.26 8.01
N LEU A 317 8.14 0.05 8.12
CA LEU A 317 8.36 0.71 9.41
C LEU A 317 7.15 0.60 10.34
N TRP A 318 5.94 0.78 9.82
CA TRP A 318 4.71 0.65 10.60
C TRP A 318 4.51 -0.77 11.14
N TYR A 319 4.61 -1.79 10.29
CA TYR A 319 4.41 -3.18 10.71
C TYR A 319 5.56 -3.72 11.57
N THR A 320 6.75 -3.10 11.52
CA THR A 320 7.86 -3.41 12.44
C THR A 320 7.57 -2.89 13.85
N ASN A 321 6.94 -1.72 14.01
CA ASN A 321 6.54 -1.18 15.31
C ASN A 321 5.20 -0.45 15.23
N CYS A 322 4.11 -1.21 15.33
CA CYS A 322 2.74 -0.68 15.22
C CYS A 322 2.20 -0.07 16.53
N LYS A 323 2.99 -0.08 17.61
CA LYS A 323 2.60 0.43 18.95
C LYS A 323 2.88 1.92 19.11
N GLU A 324 3.66 2.50 18.22
CA GLU A 324 4.02 3.92 18.24
C GLU A 324 3.52 4.63 16.99
N ALA A 325 3.23 5.92 17.11
CA ALA A 325 3.03 6.75 15.94
C ALA A 325 4.33 6.80 15.10
N LEU A 326 4.19 6.46 13.82
CA LEU A 326 5.21 6.65 12.80
C LEU A 326 5.16 8.09 12.31
N THR A 327 6.27 8.82 12.47
CA THR A 327 6.39 10.25 12.15
C THR A 327 7.37 10.50 11.01
N PRO A 328 7.32 11.66 10.33
CA PRO A 328 8.27 11.99 9.27
C PRO A 328 9.73 11.90 9.70
N GLN A 329 10.02 12.26 10.96
CA GLN A 329 11.36 12.19 11.54
C GLN A 329 11.85 10.75 11.60
N LYS A 330 11.03 9.82 12.12
CA LYS A 330 11.37 8.39 12.16
C LYS A 330 11.63 7.84 10.76
N CYS A 331 10.79 8.18 9.77
CA CYS A 331 10.98 7.76 8.38
C CYS A 331 12.29 8.30 7.77
N THR A 332 12.60 9.58 8.01
CA THR A 332 13.77 10.27 7.43
C THR A 332 15.09 9.58 7.75
N HIS A 333 15.21 8.98 8.94
CA HIS A 333 16.41 8.24 9.34
C HIS A 333 16.66 7.01 8.45
N HIS A 334 15.61 6.38 7.92
CA HIS A 334 15.70 5.18 7.09
C HIS A 334 15.70 5.46 5.58
N ILE A 335 15.60 6.72 5.16
CA ILE A 335 15.75 7.11 3.76
C ILE A 335 17.24 7.28 3.47
N ILE A 336 17.91 6.19 3.07
CA ILE A 336 19.32 6.19 2.72
C ILE A 336 19.47 6.12 1.21
N VAL A 337 19.82 7.25 0.59
CA VAL A 337 20.13 7.37 -0.84
C VAL A 337 21.14 8.49 -1.04
N ARG A 338 22.03 8.35 -2.01
CA ARG A 338 23.06 9.35 -2.30
C ARG A 338 22.48 10.51 -3.10
N GLY A 339 23.13 11.67 -3.00
CA GLY A 339 22.82 12.85 -3.79
C GLY A 339 21.67 13.70 -3.28
N LEU A 340 21.45 14.82 -3.97
CA LEU A 340 20.40 15.80 -3.68
C LEU A 340 18.99 15.18 -3.71
N VAL A 341 18.79 14.08 -4.45
CA VAL A 341 17.51 13.37 -4.50
C VAL A 341 17.04 12.89 -3.12
N ARG A 342 17.94 12.68 -2.16
CA ARG A 342 17.56 12.38 -0.77
C ARG A 342 16.71 13.49 -0.15
N ILE A 343 17.00 14.75 -0.46
CA ILE A 343 16.23 15.90 0.01
C ILE A 343 14.80 15.81 -0.51
N ARG A 344 14.63 15.54 -1.81
CA ARG A 344 13.32 15.31 -2.43
C ARG A 344 12.59 14.13 -1.79
N CYS A 345 13.27 13.02 -1.57
CA CYS A 345 12.69 11.83 -0.94
C CYS A 345 12.16 12.14 0.48
N VAL A 346 12.90 12.90 1.28
CA VAL A 346 12.49 13.29 2.64
C VAL A 346 11.28 14.23 2.61
N GLN A 347 11.27 15.21 1.69
CA GLN A 347 10.12 16.11 1.49
C GLN A 347 8.85 15.35 1.08
N GLU A 348 8.99 14.35 0.21
CA GLU A 348 7.86 13.57 -0.30
C GLU A 348 7.38 12.51 0.68
N ALA A 349 8.28 11.94 1.50
CA ALA A 349 7.93 10.96 2.52
C ALA A 349 6.91 11.52 3.52
N GLU A 350 6.96 12.82 3.83
CA GLU A 350 5.98 13.48 4.69
C GLU A 350 4.57 13.50 4.07
N ARG A 351 4.45 13.92 2.79
CA ARG A 351 3.16 13.92 2.06
C ARG A 351 2.57 12.51 1.99
N ILE A 352 3.41 11.51 1.66
CA ILE A 352 3.01 10.10 1.56
C ILE A 352 2.57 9.57 2.93
N LEU A 353 3.31 9.86 4.00
CA LEU A 353 2.98 9.44 5.36
C LEU A 353 1.61 9.97 5.80
N TYR A 354 1.31 11.25 5.57
CA TYR A 354 0.03 11.84 5.92
C TYR A 354 -1.12 11.27 5.07
N PHE A 355 -0.89 11.02 3.78
CA PHE A 355 -1.86 10.32 2.93
C PHE A 355 -2.19 8.93 3.48
N MET A 356 -1.16 8.12 3.78
CA MET A 356 -1.33 6.75 4.28
C MET A 356 -2.01 6.71 5.64
N THR A 357 -1.68 7.67 6.52
CA THR A 357 -2.35 7.85 7.81
C THR A 357 -3.82 8.21 7.62
N ARG A 358 -4.13 9.19 6.75
CA ARG A 358 -5.51 9.61 6.45
C ARG A 358 -6.36 8.49 5.83
N LYS A 359 -5.74 7.63 5.01
CA LYS A 359 -6.37 6.44 4.41
C LYS A 359 -6.47 5.26 5.38
N GLY A 360 -5.87 5.34 6.58
CA GLY A 360 -5.93 4.29 7.60
C GLY A 360 -5.03 3.08 7.31
N LEU A 361 -3.99 3.22 6.49
CA LEU A 361 -3.01 2.15 6.21
C LEU A 361 -1.96 2.00 7.32
N ILE A 362 -1.66 3.08 8.01
CA ILE A 362 -0.68 3.17 9.12
C ILE A 362 -1.26 4.06 10.22
N ASN A 363 -0.58 4.14 11.37
CA ASN A 363 -0.97 5.01 12.48
C ASN A 363 -2.45 4.81 12.89
N THR A 364 -2.88 3.55 12.84
CA THR A 364 -4.28 3.12 12.97
C THR A 364 -4.43 2.05 14.05
N GLY A 365 -5.62 1.47 14.16
CA GLY A 365 -5.98 0.51 15.20
C GLY A 365 -6.30 1.20 16.52
N VAL A 366 -5.84 0.63 17.63
CA VAL A 366 -6.05 1.16 18.98
C VAL A 366 -5.01 2.19 19.41
N LEU A 367 -4.11 2.60 18.50
CA LEU A 367 -3.12 3.64 18.75
C LEU A 367 -3.82 4.91 19.27
N SER A 368 -3.34 5.43 20.39
CA SER A 368 -3.82 6.68 20.98
C SER A 368 -2.69 7.70 21.00
N VAL A 369 -2.98 8.95 20.64
CA VAL A 369 -2.03 10.07 20.66
C VAL A 369 -2.50 11.16 21.62
N SER A 370 -1.53 11.84 22.25
CA SER A 370 -1.81 13.01 23.09
C SER A 370 -2.31 14.21 22.27
N ARG A 371 -2.96 15.17 22.92
CA ARG A 371 -3.52 16.38 22.30
C ARG A 371 -2.49 17.25 21.56
N ASP A 372 -1.21 17.18 21.94
CA ASP A 372 -0.15 17.97 21.28
C ASP A 372 0.53 17.24 20.10
N HIS A 373 0.18 15.96 19.87
CA HIS A 373 0.83 15.09 18.91
C HIS A 373 -0.17 14.46 17.93
N HIS A 374 -1.08 15.29 17.38
CA HIS A 374 -2.00 14.85 16.35
C HIS A 374 -1.27 14.32 15.11
N LEU A 375 -1.84 13.30 14.47
CA LEU A 375 -1.19 12.56 13.40
C LEU A 375 -1.21 13.28 12.04
N LEU A 376 -2.08 14.28 11.87
CA LEU A 376 -2.18 15.08 10.66
C LEU A 376 -1.84 16.55 10.95
N PRO A 377 -1.37 17.31 9.93
CA PRO A 377 -1.11 18.74 10.05
C PRO A 377 -2.34 19.55 10.48
N LYS A 378 -2.09 20.75 11.03
CA LYS A 378 -3.12 21.66 11.54
C LYS A 378 -4.18 22.05 10.50
N ASP A 379 -3.84 22.00 9.22
CA ASP A 379 -4.74 22.27 8.11
C ASP A 379 -5.97 21.33 8.07
N TYR A 380 -5.90 20.18 8.75
CA TYR A 380 -7.01 19.24 8.86
C TYR A 380 -7.86 19.43 10.13
N HIS A 381 -7.39 20.20 11.13
CA HIS A 381 -7.97 20.22 12.49
C HIS A 381 -9.22 21.10 12.61
N ASN A 382 -9.39 22.07 11.72
CA ASN A 382 -10.44 23.09 11.76
C ASN A 382 -11.83 22.56 11.34
N LYS A 383 -12.17 21.34 11.77
CA LYS A 383 -13.43 20.67 11.45
C LYS A 383 -14.08 20.04 12.68
N SER A 384 -15.40 19.96 12.65
CA SER A 384 -16.20 19.28 13.68
C SER A 384 -17.08 18.19 13.06
N VAL A 385 -17.17 17.05 13.75
CA VAL A 385 -17.92 15.87 13.29
C VAL A 385 -18.77 15.29 14.42
N ILE A 386 -20.06 15.06 14.15
CA ILE A 386 -20.93 14.23 14.98
C ILE A 386 -20.93 12.80 14.43
N ILE A 387 -20.72 11.82 15.31
CA ILE A 387 -20.80 10.39 14.98
C ILE A 387 -22.01 9.79 15.67
N VAL A 388 -22.88 9.11 14.92
CA VAL A 388 -24.07 8.44 15.46
C VAL A 388 -23.81 6.93 15.61
N GLY A 389 -23.83 6.47 16.86
CA GLY A 389 -23.59 5.08 17.26
C GLY A 389 -22.14 4.81 17.67
N ALA A 390 -21.96 4.18 18.84
CA ALA A 390 -20.68 3.81 19.44
C ALA A 390 -20.37 2.30 19.30
N GLY A 391 -20.75 1.70 18.16
CA GLY A 391 -20.30 0.35 17.76
C GLY A 391 -18.91 0.38 17.10
N PRO A 392 -18.41 -0.77 16.58
CA PRO A 392 -17.09 -0.86 15.96
C PRO A 392 -16.84 0.20 14.87
N SER A 393 -17.80 0.42 13.97
CA SER A 393 -17.70 1.41 12.89
C SER A 393 -17.59 2.85 13.42
N GLY A 394 -18.46 3.23 14.35
CA GLY A 394 -18.46 4.59 14.91
C GLY A 394 -17.21 4.86 15.75
N LEU A 395 -16.78 3.90 16.56
CA LEU A 395 -15.56 4.03 17.38
C LEU A 395 -14.28 4.03 16.54
N ALA A 396 -14.22 3.25 15.45
CA ALA A 396 -13.09 3.31 14.52
C ALA A 396 -12.97 4.70 13.89
N ALA A 397 -14.08 5.25 13.37
CA ALA A 397 -14.10 6.60 12.82
C ALA A 397 -13.73 7.67 13.88
N ALA A 398 -14.28 7.54 15.09
CA ALA A 398 -14.04 8.48 16.18
C ALA A 398 -12.57 8.47 16.62
N ARG A 399 -11.97 7.28 16.79
CA ARG A 399 -10.54 7.11 17.13
C ARG A 399 -9.64 7.74 16.08
N GLN A 400 -9.91 7.49 14.80
CA GLN A 400 -9.13 8.04 13.69
C GLN A 400 -9.23 9.57 13.64
N LEU A 401 -10.45 10.12 13.58
CA LEU A 401 -10.67 11.57 13.52
C LEU A 401 -10.10 12.30 14.75
N HIS A 402 -10.25 11.73 15.94
CA HIS A 402 -9.63 12.28 17.15
C HIS A 402 -8.10 12.27 17.05
N ASN A 403 -7.49 11.17 16.59
CA ASN A 403 -6.04 11.13 16.38
C ASN A 403 -5.55 12.14 15.34
N PHE A 404 -6.38 12.45 14.34
CA PHE A 404 -6.07 13.45 13.31
C PHE A 404 -6.15 14.90 13.82
N GLY A 405 -6.68 15.13 15.03
CA GLY A 405 -6.87 16.46 15.60
C GLY A 405 -8.20 17.11 15.23
N ILE A 406 -9.16 16.35 14.70
CA ILE A 406 -10.50 16.82 14.37
C ILE A 406 -11.38 16.75 15.63
N LYS A 407 -12.25 17.75 15.82
CA LYS A 407 -13.22 17.75 16.93
C LYS A 407 -14.31 16.72 16.67
N VAL A 408 -14.44 15.72 17.55
CA VAL A 408 -15.41 14.62 17.42
C VAL A 408 -16.29 14.55 18.65
N ILE A 409 -17.58 14.32 18.44
CA ILE A 409 -18.51 13.87 19.47
C ILE A 409 -19.28 12.65 18.97
N VAL A 410 -19.47 11.66 19.84
CA VAL A 410 -20.20 10.43 19.53
C VAL A 410 -21.51 10.41 20.32
N LEU A 411 -22.65 10.21 19.65
CA LEU A 411 -23.96 10.05 20.25
C LEU A 411 -24.41 8.59 20.15
N GLU A 412 -24.62 7.93 21.29
CA GLU A 412 -25.05 6.53 21.37
C GLU A 412 -26.41 6.42 22.05
N ALA A 413 -27.30 5.63 21.43
CA ALA A 413 -28.67 5.45 21.89
C ALA A 413 -28.75 4.63 23.18
N LYS A 414 -27.91 3.60 23.31
CA LYS A 414 -27.87 2.72 24.48
C LYS A 414 -27.12 3.38 25.63
N ASP A 415 -27.24 2.74 26.78
CA ASP A 415 -26.49 3.03 27.99
C ASP A 415 -25.08 2.40 28.01
N ARG A 416 -24.64 1.84 26.88
CA ARG A 416 -23.33 1.22 26.70
C ARG A 416 -22.80 1.44 25.29
N ILE A 417 -21.49 1.37 25.15
CA ILE A 417 -20.79 1.28 23.86
C ILE A 417 -20.80 -0.17 23.30
N GLY A 418 -20.20 -0.36 22.13
CA GLY A 418 -19.93 -1.66 21.51
C GLY A 418 -21.00 -2.16 20.55
N GLY A 419 -22.26 -1.72 20.68
CA GLY A 419 -23.34 -2.12 19.78
C GLY A 419 -23.55 -3.64 19.77
N ARG A 420 -23.26 -4.30 18.65
CA ARG A 420 -23.32 -5.77 18.48
C ARG A 420 -22.12 -6.51 19.08
N VAL A 421 -21.09 -5.80 19.52
CA VAL A 421 -20.08 -6.35 20.42
C VAL A 421 -20.56 -6.15 21.85
N TRP A 422 -20.76 -7.26 22.55
CA TRP A 422 -21.16 -7.24 23.95
C TRP A 422 -20.73 -8.55 24.60
N ASP A 423 -19.75 -8.46 25.49
CA ASP A 423 -19.17 -9.64 26.11
C ASP A 423 -19.67 -9.80 27.54
N ASP A 424 -19.96 -11.04 27.91
CA ASP A 424 -20.24 -11.44 29.28
C ASP A 424 -18.95 -11.93 29.96
N LYS A 425 -18.54 -11.20 30.99
CA LYS A 425 -17.36 -11.50 31.80
C LYS A 425 -17.74 -12.14 33.15
N SER A 426 -19.01 -12.53 33.34
CA SER A 426 -19.47 -13.14 34.60
C SER A 426 -19.09 -14.63 34.75
N PHE A 427 -18.75 -15.29 33.64
CA PHE A 427 -18.34 -16.70 33.66
C PHE A 427 -16.93 -16.83 34.25
N LYS A 428 -16.75 -17.81 35.14
CA LYS A 428 -15.49 -17.97 35.89
C LYS A 428 -14.32 -18.28 34.94
N GLY A 429 -13.41 -17.32 34.79
CA GLY A 429 -12.17 -17.48 34.03
C GLY A 429 -12.34 -17.48 32.51
N VAL A 430 -13.53 -17.16 31.99
CA VAL A 430 -13.83 -17.17 30.55
C VAL A 430 -14.69 -15.96 30.21
N THR A 431 -14.38 -15.31 29.08
CA THR A 431 -15.25 -14.30 28.48
C THR A 431 -16.08 -14.95 27.38
N VAL A 432 -17.39 -14.72 27.39
CA VAL A 432 -18.32 -15.23 26.37
C VAL A 432 -18.99 -14.06 25.65
N GLY A 433 -18.79 -13.95 24.35
CA GLY A 433 -19.44 -12.93 23.53
C GLY A 433 -20.93 -13.23 23.38
N ARG A 434 -21.79 -12.28 23.76
CA ARG A 434 -23.22 -12.30 23.39
C ARG A 434 -23.44 -11.92 21.92
N GLY A 435 -22.38 -11.44 21.26
CA GLY A 435 -22.34 -11.11 19.85
C GLY A 435 -21.06 -11.64 19.20
N ALA A 436 -20.30 -10.79 18.52
CA ALA A 436 -19.08 -11.22 17.84
C ALA A 436 -18.00 -11.73 18.81
N GLN A 437 -17.36 -12.85 18.49
CA GLN A 437 -16.17 -13.37 19.20
C GLN A 437 -15.15 -14.09 18.29
N ILE A 438 -15.51 -14.43 17.05
CA ILE A 438 -14.62 -15.05 16.06
C ILE A 438 -14.00 -13.97 15.16
N VAL A 439 -12.74 -14.15 14.80
CA VAL A 439 -12.02 -13.38 13.77
C VAL A 439 -11.86 -14.27 12.54
N ASN A 440 -12.45 -13.87 11.40
CA ASN A 440 -12.38 -14.62 10.15
C ASN A 440 -11.22 -14.13 9.29
N GLY A 441 -10.20 -14.98 9.10
CA GLY A 441 -8.98 -14.65 8.38
C GLY A 441 -8.13 -13.59 9.11
N CYS A 442 -7.02 -14.00 9.72
CA CYS A 442 -6.18 -13.10 10.51
C CYS A 442 -5.12 -12.34 9.70
N ILE A 443 -4.71 -12.83 8.52
CA ILE A 443 -3.68 -12.16 7.71
C ILE A 443 -4.17 -10.78 7.27
N ASN A 444 -3.40 -9.74 7.62
CA ASN A 444 -3.67 -8.32 7.44
C ASN A 444 -4.96 -7.80 8.09
N ASN A 445 -5.62 -8.61 8.93
CA ASN A 445 -6.86 -8.20 9.56
C ASN A 445 -6.60 -7.08 10.58
N PRO A 446 -7.34 -5.96 10.55
CA PRO A 446 -7.20 -4.89 11.54
C PRO A 446 -7.37 -5.36 12.99
N ILE A 447 -8.12 -6.44 13.22
CA ILE A 447 -8.24 -7.05 14.55
C ILE A 447 -6.92 -7.67 15.00
N ALA A 448 -6.20 -8.37 14.12
CA ALA A 448 -4.88 -8.93 14.43
C ALA A 448 -3.86 -7.82 14.74
N LEU A 449 -3.91 -6.70 14.01
CA LEU A 449 -3.12 -5.50 14.32
C LEU A 449 -3.43 -4.95 15.72
N MET A 450 -4.71 -4.79 16.05
CA MET A 450 -5.11 -4.27 17.37
C MET A 450 -4.77 -5.25 18.50
N CYS A 451 -4.83 -6.56 18.26
CA CYS A 451 -4.34 -7.57 19.19
C CYS A 451 -2.83 -7.45 19.42
N GLU A 452 -2.03 -7.26 18.36
CA GLU A 452 -0.59 -7.02 18.49
C GLU A 452 -0.29 -5.76 19.30
N GLN A 453 -1.01 -4.67 19.03
CA GLN A 453 -0.88 -3.40 19.76
C GLN A 453 -1.18 -3.56 21.27
N LEU A 454 -2.12 -4.44 21.61
CA LEU A 454 -2.53 -4.74 22.99
C LEU A 454 -1.76 -5.90 23.65
N GLY A 455 -0.94 -6.63 22.90
CA GLY A 455 -0.30 -7.86 23.39
C GLY A 455 -1.30 -9.00 23.65
N ILE A 456 -2.41 -9.04 22.91
CA ILE A 456 -3.45 -10.07 23.02
C ILE A 456 -3.11 -11.24 22.08
N GLN A 457 -3.18 -12.46 22.62
CA GLN A 457 -3.11 -13.68 21.84
C GLN A 457 -4.52 -14.16 21.46
N MET A 458 -4.64 -14.66 20.24
CA MET A 458 -5.88 -15.25 19.72
C MET A 458 -5.72 -16.77 19.64
N HIS A 459 -6.80 -17.52 19.84
CA HIS A 459 -6.77 -18.97 19.76
C HIS A 459 -7.19 -19.43 18.36
N LYS A 460 -6.28 -20.05 17.61
CA LYS A 460 -6.59 -20.65 16.30
C LYS A 460 -7.58 -21.79 16.46
N LEU A 461 -8.67 -21.74 15.70
CA LEU A 461 -9.65 -22.82 15.62
C LEU A 461 -9.04 -24.00 14.85
N GLY A 462 -9.20 -25.21 15.39
CA GLY A 462 -8.82 -26.43 14.70
C GLY A 462 -9.81 -26.77 13.58
N GLU A 463 -9.36 -27.58 12.61
CA GLU A 463 -10.21 -27.99 11.47
C GLU A 463 -11.24 -29.06 11.84
N ARG A 464 -11.02 -29.82 12.90
CA ARG A 464 -11.91 -30.92 13.30
C ARG A 464 -13.23 -30.38 13.88
N CYS A 465 -14.33 -30.71 13.21
CA CYS A 465 -15.71 -30.45 13.65
C CYS A 465 -16.56 -31.71 13.41
N ASP A 466 -16.65 -32.59 14.41
CA ASP A 466 -17.38 -33.86 14.28
C ASP A 466 -18.90 -33.61 14.26
N LEU A 467 -19.62 -34.19 13.30
CA LEU A 467 -21.10 -34.13 13.25
C LEU A 467 -21.69 -35.18 14.21
N ILE A 468 -22.27 -34.72 15.31
CA ILE A 468 -22.86 -35.58 16.35
C ILE A 468 -24.37 -35.67 16.16
N GLN A 469 -24.86 -36.89 16.01
CA GLN A 469 -26.29 -37.20 15.85
C GLN A 469 -27.01 -37.07 17.20
N GLU A 470 -28.35 -36.94 17.17
CA GLU A 470 -29.19 -36.90 18.38
C GLU A 470 -29.02 -38.16 19.27
N SER A 471 -28.64 -39.29 18.66
CA SER A 471 -28.32 -40.54 19.36
C SER A 471 -27.02 -40.50 20.17
N GLY A 472 -26.23 -39.42 20.06
CA GLY A 472 -24.88 -39.29 20.62
C GLY A 472 -23.79 -39.95 19.78
N ARG A 473 -24.14 -40.56 18.64
CA ARG A 473 -23.18 -41.18 17.71
C ARG A 473 -22.54 -40.12 16.82
N ILE A 474 -21.25 -40.28 16.56
CA ILE A 474 -20.52 -39.49 15.58
C ILE A 474 -20.84 -40.06 14.19
N THR A 475 -21.15 -39.19 13.24
CA THR A 475 -21.38 -39.57 11.83
C THR A 475 -20.13 -40.18 11.22
N ASP A 476 -20.33 -41.24 10.43
CA ASP A 476 -19.23 -41.91 9.73
C ASP A 476 -18.49 -40.92 8.81
N PRO A 477 -17.14 -40.82 8.87
CA PRO A 477 -16.36 -39.91 8.03
C PRO A 477 -16.58 -40.08 6.52
N THR A 478 -17.01 -41.26 6.06
CA THR A 478 -17.34 -41.51 4.65
C THR A 478 -18.68 -40.88 4.25
N ILE A 479 -19.65 -40.84 5.17
CA ILE A 479 -20.95 -40.17 4.97
C ILE A 479 -20.75 -38.66 4.99
N ASP A 480 -20.02 -38.15 5.99
CA ASP A 480 -19.69 -36.74 6.13
C ASP A 480 -19.05 -36.19 4.84
N LYS A 481 -17.94 -36.80 4.38
CA LYS A 481 -17.26 -36.42 3.13
C LYS A 481 -18.15 -36.52 1.89
N ARG A 482 -19.04 -37.51 1.83
CA ARG A 482 -19.96 -37.70 0.68
C ARG A 482 -20.98 -36.56 0.63
N MET A 483 -21.55 -36.19 1.77
CA MET A 483 -22.58 -35.15 1.81
C MET A 483 -22.00 -33.75 1.68
N ASP A 484 -20.80 -33.51 2.22
CA ASP A 484 -20.04 -32.30 1.93
C ASP A 484 -19.77 -32.13 0.43
N PHE A 485 -19.34 -33.21 -0.25
CA PHE A 485 -19.15 -33.19 -1.70
C PHE A 485 -20.44 -32.85 -2.46
N HIS A 486 -21.57 -33.48 -2.13
CA HIS A 486 -22.83 -33.20 -2.81
C HIS A 486 -23.35 -31.79 -2.54
N PHE A 487 -23.21 -31.29 -1.31
CA PHE A 487 -23.58 -29.92 -0.97
C PHE A 487 -22.80 -28.90 -1.81
N ASN A 488 -21.47 -29.03 -1.88
CA ASN A 488 -20.63 -28.13 -2.68
C ASN A 488 -20.89 -28.27 -4.18
N ALA A 489 -21.15 -29.49 -4.69
CA ALA A 489 -21.51 -29.70 -6.09
C ALA A 489 -22.83 -29.00 -6.47
N ILE A 490 -23.82 -28.94 -5.56
CA ILE A 490 -25.05 -28.17 -5.79
C ILE A 490 -24.71 -26.68 -5.91
N LEU A 491 -23.86 -26.14 -5.02
CA LEU A 491 -23.44 -24.74 -5.09
C LEU A 491 -22.65 -24.42 -6.37
N ASP A 492 -21.85 -25.34 -6.89
CA ASP A 492 -21.18 -25.19 -8.19
C ASP A 492 -22.19 -25.04 -9.32
N VAL A 493 -23.26 -25.84 -9.33
CA VAL A 493 -24.34 -25.74 -10.33
C VAL A 493 -25.14 -24.45 -10.16
N VAL A 494 -25.39 -23.99 -8.92
CA VAL A 494 -25.99 -22.68 -8.65
C VAL A 494 -25.10 -21.57 -9.23
N SER A 495 -23.78 -21.67 -9.04
CA SER A 495 -22.80 -20.71 -9.54
C SER A 495 -22.72 -20.69 -11.07
N GLU A 496 -22.88 -21.85 -11.73
CA GLU A 496 -23.00 -21.92 -13.19
C GLU A 496 -24.30 -21.28 -13.68
N TRP A 497 -25.43 -21.63 -13.05
CA TRP A 497 -26.77 -21.15 -13.42
C TRP A 497 -26.87 -19.63 -13.41
N ARG A 498 -26.21 -18.96 -12.45
CA ARG A 498 -26.34 -17.50 -12.26
C ARG A 498 -25.54 -16.64 -13.23
N LYS A 499 -24.58 -17.18 -14.00
CA LYS A 499 -23.60 -16.40 -14.79
C LYS A 499 -24.23 -15.42 -15.79
N ASP A 500 -25.33 -15.81 -16.41
CA ASP A 500 -26.06 -15.07 -17.43
C ASP A 500 -27.36 -14.43 -16.91
N LYS A 501 -27.64 -14.53 -15.60
CA LYS A 501 -28.88 -14.05 -14.99
C LYS A 501 -28.73 -12.60 -14.55
N THR A 502 -29.76 -11.80 -14.78
CA THR A 502 -29.86 -10.41 -14.31
C THR A 502 -30.50 -10.31 -12.93
N GLN A 503 -30.49 -9.13 -12.29
CA GLN A 503 -31.17 -8.92 -11.01
C GLN A 503 -32.68 -9.20 -11.07
N LEU A 504 -33.31 -9.02 -12.23
CA LEU A 504 -34.73 -9.29 -12.42
C LEU A 504 -35.05 -10.79 -12.53
N GLN A 505 -34.03 -11.62 -12.76
CA GLN A 505 -34.14 -13.08 -12.89
C GLN A 505 -33.57 -13.80 -11.66
N ASP A 506 -33.33 -13.05 -10.58
CA ASP A 506 -32.86 -13.62 -9.33
C ASP A 506 -33.96 -14.46 -8.68
N VAL A 507 -33.54 -15.50 -7.98
CA VAL A 507 -34.44 -16.39 -7.22
C VAL A 507 -33.82 -16.64 -5.85
N PRO A 508 -34.61 -17.08 -4.86
CA PRO A 508 -34.06 -17.47 -3.58
C PRO A 508 -33.07 -18.63 -3.70
N LEU A 509 -31.97 -18.56 -2.94
CA LEU A 509 -30.92 -19.58 -2.93
C LEU A 509 -31.48 -20.94 -2.49
N GLY A 510 -32.34 -20.95 -1.46
CA GLY A 510 -32.98 -22.16 -0.97
C GLY A 510 -33.83 -22.85 -2.04
N GLU A 511 -34.63 -22.09 -2.78
CA GLU A 511 -35.45 -22.62 -3.88
C GLU A 511 -34.58 -23.23 -5.00
N LYS A 512 -33.51 -22.54 -5.40
CA LYS A 512 -32.62 -23.02 -6.45
C LYS A 512 -31.85 -24.28 -6.04
N ILE A 513 -31.37 -24.35 -4.80
CA ILE A 513 -30.73 -25.55 -4.24
C ILE A 513 -31.70 -26.74 -4.28
N GLN A 514 -32.95 -26.54 -3.83
CA GLN A 514 -33.95 -27.61 -3.83
C GLN A 514 -34.32 -28.09 -5.24
N GLU A 515 -34.43 -27.17 -6.20
CA GLU A 515 -34.66 -27.49 -7.61
C GLU A 515 -33.54 -28.37 -8.17
N ILE A 516 -32.28 -27.97 -7.99
CA ILE A 516 -31.10 -28.71 -8.46
C ILE A 516 -31.00 -30.07 -7.77
N TYR A 517 -31.24 -30.11 -6.46
CA TYR A 517 -31.22 -31.35 -5.69
C TYR A 517 -32.24 -32.37 -6.21
N LYS A 518 -33.49 -31.95 -6.43
CA LYS A 518 -34.54 -32.83 -6.96
C LYS A 518 -34.21 -33.32 -8.38
N ALA A 519 -33.70 -32.44 -9.24
CA ALA A 519 -33.27 -32.81 -10.58
C ALA A 519 -32.14 -33.84 -10.55
N PHE A 520 -31.14 -33.66 -9.68
CA PHE A 520 -30.03 -34.59 -9.49
C PHE A 520 -30.49 -35.99 -9.06
N ILE A 521 -31.40 -36.09 -8.08
CA ILE A 521 -31.97 -37.37 -7.64
C ILE A 521 -32.71 -38.06 -8.79
N GLN A 522 -33.51 -37.30 -9.54
CA GLN A 522 -34.29 -37.82 -10.66
C GLN A 522 -33.40 -38.34 -11.80
N GLU A 523 -32.31 -37.63 -12.12
CA GLU A 523 -31.39 -37.99 -13.21
C GLU A 523 -30.46 -39.16 -12.86
N SER A 524 -29.95 -39.18 -11.63
CA SER A 524 -28.97 -40.18 -11.20
C SER A 524 -29.59 -41.48 -10.70
N GLY A 525 -30.85 -41.44 -10.22
CA GLY A 525 -31.50 -42.56 -9.54
C GLY A 525 -30.89 -42.90 -8.17
N VAL A 526 -29.99 -42.06 -7.65
CA VAL A 526 -29.41 -42.21 -6.32
C VAL A 526 -30.48 -41.99 -5.25
N GLN A 527 -30.46 -42.81 -4.20
CA GLN A 527 -31.28 -42.62 -3.01
C GLN A 527 -30.38 -42.40 -1.81
N PHE A 528 -30.47 -41.22 -1.21
CA PHE A 528 -29.81 -40.93 0.05
C PHE A 528 -30.62 -41.52 1.21
N SER A 529 -29.89 -42.05 2.19
CA SER A 529 -30.45 -42.47 3.46
C SER A 529 -30.95 -41.27 4.28
N GLU A 530 -31.80 -41.52 5.27
CA GLU A 530 -32.29 -40.48 6.18
C GLU A 530 -31.14 -39.74 6.89
N LEU A 531 -30.07 -40.46 7.27
CA LEU A 531 -28.89 -39.85 7.88
C LEU A 531 -28.15 -38.93 6.91
N GLU A 532 -28.00 -39.32 5.64
CA GLU A 532 -27.38 -38.48 4.62
C GLU A 532 -28.17 -37.19 4.37
N GLU A 533 -29.50 -37.28 4.31
CA GLU A 533 -30.39 -36.11 4.21
C GLU A 533 -30.24 -35.17 5.41
N GLN A 534 -30.15 -35.71 6.63
CA GLN A 534 -29.93 -34.92 7.85
C GLN A 534 -28.57 -34.22 7.83
N VAL A 535 -27.51 -34.88 7.35
CA VAL A 535 -26.18 -34.26 7.18
C VAL A 535 -26.23 -33.14 6.13
N LEU A 536 -26.96 -33.32 5.03
CA LEU A 536 -27.17 -32.24 4.06
C LEU A 536 -27.90 -31.04 4.68
N GLN A 537 -28.93 -31.28 5.52
CA GLN A 537 -29.60 -30.20 6.26
C GLN A 537 -28.66 -29.45 7.20
N PHE A 538 -27.69 -30.13 7.82
CA PHE A 538 -26.65 -29.46 8.61
C PHE A 538 -25.88 -28.44 7.76
N HIS A 539 -25.40 -28.81 6.56
CA HIS A 539 -24.68 -27.87 5.68
C HIS A 539 -25.55 -26.69 5.25
N LEU A 540 -26.82 -26.93 4.95
CA LEU A 540 -27.78 -25.85 4.63
C LEU A 540 -27.97 -24.91 5.82
N SER A 541 -28.11 -25.45 7.04
CA SER A 541 -28.23 -24.64 8.25
C SER A 541 -26.96 -23.84 8.55
N ASN A 542 -25.78 -24.39 8.24
CA ASN A 542 -24.52 -23.68 8.38
C ASN A 542 -24.39 -22.51 7.39
N LEU A 543 -24.96 -22.65 6.19
CA LEU A 543 -25.08 -21.57 5.22
C LEU A 543 -26.07 -20.49 5.69
N GLU A 544 -27.21 -20.89 6.29
CA GLU A 544 -28.15 -19.96 6.92
C GLU A 544 -27.50 -19.18 8.07
N TYR A 545 -26.66 -19.85 8.87
CA TYR A 545 -25.87 -19.21 9.91
C TYR A 545 -24.93 -18.14 9.33
N ALA A 546 -24.21 -18.45 8.25
CA ALA A 546 -23.33 -17.50 7.59
C ALA A 546 -24.08 -16.28 7.00
N CYS A 547 -25.25 -16.52 6.39
CA CYS A 547 -26.09 -15.46 5.84
C CYS A 547 -26.90 -14.69 6.91
N GLY A 548 -27.06 -15.25 8.11
CA GLY A 548 -27.92 -14.71 9.17
C GLY A 548 -29.41 -14.70 8.79
N SER A 549 -29.84 -15.60 7.91
CA SER A 549 -31.20 -15.65 7.37
C SER A 549 -31.52 -17.01 6.77
N ASN A 550 -32.81 -17.34 6.69
CA ASN A 550 -33.27 -18.50 5.93
C ASN A 550 -32.92 -18.34 4.44
N LEU A 551 -32.50 -19.44 3.79
CA LEU A 551 -32.02 -19.39 2.40
C LEU A 551 -33.08 -18.98 1.38
N ASN A 552 -34.38 -19.05 1.73
CA ASN A 552 -35.46 -18.57 0.86
C ASN A 552 -35.60 -17.03 0.86
N GLN A 553 -34.80 -16.33 1.66
CA GLN A 553 -34.72 -14.86 1.68
C GLN A 553 -33.38 -14.34 1.14
N VAL A 554 -32.47 -15.25 0.80
CA VAL A 554 -31.11 -14.94 0.32
C VAL A 554 -31.06 -15.07 -1.20
N SER A 555 -30.44 -14.09 -1.86
CA SER A 555 -30.26 -14.08 -3.32
C SER A 555 -29.37 -15.23 -3.80
N ALA A 556 -29.84 -16.07 -4.72
CA ALA A 556 -28.99 -17.08 -5.35
C ALA A 556 -27.85 -16.46 -6.18
N ARG A 557 -28.08 -15.27 -6.77
CA ARG A 557 -27.07 -14.58 -7.57
C ARG A 557 -26.00 -13.88 -6.75
N SER A 558 -26.30 -13.49 -5.52
CA SER A 558 -25.45 -12.54 -4.75
C SER A 558 -25.20 -12.94 -3.30
N TRP A 559 -25.45 -14.18 -2.89
CA TRP A 559 -25.20 -14.62 -1.50
C TRP A 559 -23.73 -14.51 -1.05
N ASP A 560 -22.80 -14.74 -1.96
CA ASP A 560 -21.33 -14.71 -1.81
C ASP A 560 -20.69 -13.54 -2.59
N HIS A 561 -21.46 -12.48 -2.88
CA HIS A 561 -21.03 -11.42 -3.80
C HIS A 561 -19.72 -10.72 -3.39
N ASN A 562 -19.36 -10.78 -2.10
CA ASN A 562 -18.13 -10.21 -1.57
C ASN A 562 -16.89 -10.98 -2.04
N GLU A 563 -16.99 -12.28 -2.32
CA GLU A 563 -15.88 -13.12 -2.78
C GLU A 563 -15.41 -12.78 -4.20
N PHE A 564 -16.15 -11.93 -4.92
CA PHE A 564 -15.62 -11.24 -6.11
C PHE A 564 -14.36 -10.42 -5.79
N PHE A 565 -14.29 -9.87 -4.57
CA PHE A 565 -13.12 -9.17 -4.06
C PHE A 565 -12.27 -10.10 -3.19
N ALA A 566 -10.97 -9.84 -3.15
CA ALA A 566 -10.04 -10.54 -2.28
C ALA A 566 -10.47 -10.48 -0.79
N GLN A 567 -10.63 -11.65 -0.16
CA GLN A 567 -11.02 -11.78 1.25
C GLN A 567 -9.81 -11.90 2.18
N PHE A 568 -10.04 -11.78 3.49
CA PHE A 568 -9.00 -12.02 4.49
C PHE A 568 -8.59 -13.49 4.51
N ALA A 569 -7.28 -13.74 4.45
CA ALA A 569 -6.70 -15.08 4.44
C ALA A 569 -6.18 -15.50 5.82
N GLY A 570 -5.72 -16.75 5.93
CA GLY A 570 -5.07 -17.29 7.12
C GLY A 570 -6.06 -17.76 8.19
N ASP A 571 -5.60 -17.79 9.43
CA ASP A 571 -6.32 -18.47 10.52
C ASP A 571 -7.67 -17.81 10.83
N HIS A 572 -8.68 -18.64 11.08
CA HIS A 572 -9.87 -18.25 11.85
C HIS A 572 -9.56 -18.45 13.33
N THR A 573 -9.81 -17.42 14.14
CA THR A 573 -9.43 -17.45 15.56
C THR A 573 -10.59 -17.06 16.47
N LEU A 574 -10.59 -17.63 17.68
CA LEU A 574 -11.40 -17.15 18.79
C LEU A 574 -10.62 -16.05 19.52
N LEU A 575 -11.22 -14.86 19.64
CA LEU A 575 -10.69 -13.78 20.45
C LEU A 575 -11.07 -14.03 21.91
N THR A 576 -10.25 -14.80 22.62
CA THR A 576 -10.56 -15.29 23.97
C THR A 576 -10.84 -14.21 25.01
N PRO A 577 -10.19 -13.01 24.99
CA PRO A 577 -10.57 -11.93 25.90
C PRO A 577 -11.92 -11.27 25.55
N GLY A 578 -12.47 -11.55 24.36
CA GLY A 578 -13.65 -10.90 23.78
C GLY A 578 -13.32 -9.62 23.02
N TYR A 579 -14.18 -9.20 22.10
CA TYR A 579 -13.99 -7.96 21.32
C TYR A 579 -14.14 -6.68 22.18
N SER A 580 -14.78 -6.77 23.35
CA SER A 580 -14.97 -5.65 24.27
C SER A 580 -13.67 -4.95 24.62
N VAL A 581 -12.55 -5.67 24.76
CA VAL A 581 -11.24 -5.06 25.08
C VAL A 581 -10.77 -4.09 23.99
N ILE A 582 -11.03 -4.40 22.72
CA ILE A 582 -10.70 -3.52 21.59
C ILE A 582 -11.66 -2.33 21.57
N ILE A 583 -12.96 -2.57 21.79
CA ILE A 583 -13.99 -1.54 21.83
C ILE A 583 -13.72 -0.52 22.94
N GLU A 584 -13.42 -0.99 24.15
CA GLU A 584 -13.06 -0.19 25.31
C GLU A 584 -11.83 0.67 24.99
N LYS A 585 -10.80 0.08 24.35
CA LYS A 585 -9.58 0.80 23.98
C LYS A 585 -9.80 1.86 22.89
N LEU A 586 -10.63 1.58 21.87
CA LEU A 586 -10.97 2.56 20.84
C LEU A 586 -11.74 3.74 21.44
N ALA A 587 -12.62 3.50 22.41
CA ALA A 587 -13.43 4.50 23.08
C ALA A 587 -12.66 5.38 24.08
N GLU A 588 -11.48 4.94 24.54
CA GLU A 588 -10.72 5.61 25.57
C GLU A 588 -10.34 7.05 25.19
N GLY A 589 -10.76 8.01 26.03
CA GLY A 589 -10.49 9.44 25.87
C GLY A 589 -11.38 10.18 24.87
N LEU A 590 -12.38 9.53 24.27
CA LEU A 590 -13.32 10.14 23.34
C LEU A 590 -14.52 10.80 24.07
N ASP A 591 -15.10 11.85 23.47
CA ASP A 591 -16.35 12.45 23.95
C ASP A 591 -17.55 11.62 23.45
N ILE A 592 -18.04 10.71 24.29
CA ILE A 592 -19.15 9.80 24.00
C ILE A 592 -20.33 10.12 24.92
N ARG A 593 -21.48 10.43 24.32
CA ARG A 593 -22.74 10.70 25.02
C ARG A 593 -23.67 9.49 24.87
N LEU A 594 -23.79 8.74 25.96
CA LEU A 594 -24.68 7.58 26.07
C LEU A 594 -26.11 8.01 26.40
N LYS A 595 -27.10 7.19 26.04
CA LYS A 595 -28.54 7.50 26.19
C LYS A 595 -28.96 8.78 25.45
N PHE A 596 -28.30 9.09 24.33
CA PHE A 596 -28.66 10.16 23.40
C PHE A 596 -29.14 9.57 22.07
N PRO A 597 -30.31 8.89 22.04
CA PRO A 597 -30.86 8.38 20.80
C PRO A 597 -31.20 9.54 19.85
N VAL A 598 -30.58 9.53 18.66
CA VAL A 598 -30.81 10.53 17.62
C VAL A 598 -32.18 10.30 16.97
N ARG A 599 -32.96 11.38 16.82
CA ARG A 599 -34.30 11.38 16.21
C ARG A 599 -34.32 12.05 14.85
N THR A 600 -33.67 13.20 14.70
CA THR A 600 -33.65 13.92 13.42
C THR A 600 -32.26 14.38 13.04
N ILE A 601 -32.02 14.44 11.73
CA ILE A 601 -30.80 14.97 11.13
C ILE A 601 -31.21 15.92 10.03
N ASP A 602 -30.88 17.20 10.21
CA ASP A 602 -31.08 18.25 9.22
C ASP A 602 -29.71 18.74 8.74
N TYR A 603 -29.45 18.59 7.45
CA TYR A 603 -28.23 19.03 6.80
C TYR A 603 -28.51 20.05 5.68
N SER A 604 -29.68 20.68 5.71
CA SER A 604 -30.08 21.69 4.73
C SER A 604 -29.37 23.05 4.92
N GLY A 605 -28.89 23.32 6.14
CA GLY A 605 -28.12 24.51 6.49
C GLY A 605 -26.61 24.37 6.28
N GLU A 606 -25.84 25.37 6.73
CA GLU A 606 -24.37 25.37 6.66
C GLU A 606 -23.73 24.26 7.52
N ASP A 607 -24.24 24.10 8.75
CA ASP A 607 -23.88 23.02 9.67
C ASP A 607 -25.01 22.01 9.76
N VAL A 608 -24.64 20.75 10.02
CA VAL A 608 -25.59 19.67 10.29
C VAL A 608 -26.13 19.81 11.71
N GLN A 609 -27.46 19.84 11.83
CA GLN A 609 -28.20 19.84 13.09
C GLN A 609 -28.71 18.43 13.39
N VAL A 610 -28.37 17.91 14.57
CA VAL A 610 -28.75 16.58 15.04
C VAL A 610 -29.59 16.72 16.30
N THR A 611 -30.85 16.31 16.25
CA THR A 611 -31.77 16.40 17.40
C THR A 611 -31.99 15.01 18.00
N THR A 612 -31.84 14.87 19.31
CA THR A 612 -32.11 13.64 20.06
C THR A 612 -33.56 13.54 20.50
N ILE A 613 -34.00 12.37 20.98
CA ILE A 613 -35.40 12.12 21.35
C ILE A 613 -35.90 13.08 22.45
N ASP A 614 -35.03 13.48 23.37
CA ASP A 614 -35.30 14.44 24.44
C ASP A 614 -35.37 15.91 23.97
N GLY A 615 -35.11 16.17 22.68
CA GLY A 615 -35.10 17.51 22.10
C GLY A 615 -33.76 18.24 22.17
N THR A 616 -32.70 17.63 22.71
CA THR A 616 -31.36 18.23 22.70
C THR A 616 -30.84 18.35 21.26
N VAL A 617 -30.31 19.52 20.90
CA VAL A 617 -29.79 19.81 19.56
C VAL A 617 -28.26 19.91 19.60
N TRP A 618 -27.61 19.23 18.65
CA TRP A 618 -26.17 19.23 18.44
C TRP A 618 -25.84 19.72 17.04
N ALA A 619 -24.78 20.53 16.91
CA ALA A 619 -24.36 21.08 15.62
C ALA A 619 -22.91 20.71 15.30
N ALA A 620 -22.65 20.34 14.05
CA ALA A 620 -21.30 20.13 13.52
C ALA A 620 -21.26 20.27 12.00
N GLN A 621 -20.07 20.52 11.44
CA GLN A 621 -19.90 20.68 9.99
C GLN A 621 -20.15 19.40 9.20
N LYS A 622 -19.97 18.22 9.83
CA LYS A 622 -20.16 16.90 9.21
C LYS A 622 -20.84 15.94 10.18
N ILE A 623 -21.49 14.93 9.60
CA ILE A 623 -22.07 13.80 10.31
C ILE A 623 -21.67 12.49 9.66
N THR A 624 -21.46 11.46 10.46
CA THR A 624 -21.32 10.07 10.01
C THR A 624 -21.88 9.12 11.06
N GLY A 625 -22.04 7.84 10.74
CA GLY A 625 -22.52 6.85 11.70
C GLY A 625 -23.41 5.78 11.09
N VAL A 626 -23.88 4.89 11.96
CA VAL A 626 -24.82 3.82 11.58
C VAL A 626 -26.23 4.28 11.92
N PHE A 627 -26.95 4.72 10.89
CA PHE A 627 -28.32 5.20 11.02
C PHE A 627 -29.29 4.02 10.89
N ARG A 628 -30.02 3.68 11.97
CA ARG A 628 -31.14 2.74 11.86
C ARG A 628 -32.30 3.45 11.13
N THR A 629 -32.61 2.99 9.92
CA THR A 629 -33.66 3.56 9.07
C THR A 629 -35.07 3.05 9.41
N PHE A 630 -35.20 1.93 10.12
CA PHE A 630 -36.49 1.43 10.60
C PHE A 630 -36.59 1.60 12.11
N GLY A 631 -37.38 2.59 12.55
CA GLY A 631 -37.66 2.82 13.98
C GLY A 631 -37.86 4.28 14.42
N GLY A 632 -37.77 5.27 13.53
CA GLY A 632 -38.13 6.66 13.87
C GLY A 632 -37.05 7.73 13.65
N LEU A 633 -35.91 7.40 13.03
CA LEU A 633 -34.95 8.41 12.58
C LEU A 633 -35.47 9.11 11.31
N ILE A 634 -35.74 10.42 11.41
CA ILE A 634 -36.14 11.27 10.28
C ILE A 634 -34.91 12.05 9.81
N ALA A 635 -34.30 11.61 8.72
CA ALA A 635 -33.26 12.36 8.04
C ALA A 635 -33.83 13.01 6.77
N TYR A 636 -33.58 14.31 6.60
CA TYR A 636 -34.12 15.11 5.49
C TYR A 636 -33.21 14.98 4.27
N PHE A 637 -33.53 14.02 3.38
CA PHE A 637 -32.77 13.83 2.14
C PHE A 637 -33.40 14.51 0.93
N ASP A 638 -32.55 14.97 -0.01
CA ASP A 638 -32.94 15.21 -1.41
C ASP A 638 -33.69 13.99 -1.94
N GLU A 639 -34.86 14.21 -2.54
CA GLU A 639 -35.82 13.17 -2.88
C GLU A 639 -35.29 12.15 -3.91
N SER A 640 -34.36 12.57 -4.78
CA SER A 640 -33.73 11.71 -5.79
C SER A 640 -32.70 10.75 -5.18
N ILE A 641 -31.85 11.27 -4.29
CA ILE A 641 -30.85 10.52 -3.51
C ILE A 641 -31.55 9.57 -2.55
N LYS A 642 -32.66 10.03 -1.94
CA LYS A 642 -33.50 9.25 -1.04
C LYS A 642 -34.04 7.99 -1.73
N LYS A 643 -34.58 8.06 -2.94
CA LYS A 643 -35.15 6.90 -3.64
C LYS A 643 -34.10 5.83 -3.96
N LYS A 644 -32.94 6.22 -4.49
CA LYS A 644 -31.85 5.28 -4.84
C LYS A 644 -31.25 4.62 -3.59
N HIS A 645 -30.95 5.40 -2.55
CA HIS A 645 -30.42 4.85 -1.29
C HIS A 645 -31.46 4.00 -0.54
N GLN A 646 -32.73 4.42 -0.50
CA GLN A 646 -33.79 3.61 0.11
C GLN A 646 -34.01 2.28 -0.61
N ALA A 647 -33.91 2.26 -1.95
CA ALA A 647 -33.96 1.02 -2.71
C ALA A 647 -32.78 0.10 -2.35
N ALA A 648 -31.55 0.62 -2.30
CA ALA A 648 -30.38 -0.15 -1.89
C ALA A 648 -30.49 -0.69 -0.46
N ILE A 649 -30.97 0.13 0.48
CA ILE A 649 -31.22 -0.28 1.87
C ILE A 649 -32.28 -1.38 1.90
N ARG A 650 -33.44 -1.20 1.27
CA ARG A 650 -34.50 -2.24 1.26
C ARG A 650 -34.01 -3.56 0.67
N ASN A 651 -33.17 -3.52 -0.37
CA ASN A 651 -32.61 -4.71 -1.00
C ASN A 651 -31.65 -5.49 -0.09
N LEU A 652 -31.02 -4.84 0.90
CA LEU A 652 -30.14 -5.49 1.89
C LEU A 652 -30.88 -5.91 3.17
N PHE A 653 -31.90 -5.15 3.58
CA PHE A 653 -32.51 -5.25 4.93
C PHE A 653 -33.78 -6.13 5.02
N SER A 654 -34.10 -6.93 4.00
CA SER A 654 -35.15 -7.98 4.10
C SER A 654 -34.81 -9.11 5.11
N LEU A 655 -33.65 -9.03 5.78
CA LEU A 655 -33.00 -10.12 6.52
C LEU A 655 -33.06 -9.99 8.07
N GLU A 656 -33.57 -8.87 8.62
CA GLU A 656 -33.41 -8.59 10.08
C GLU A 656 -34.53 -9.14 11.00
N LYS A 657 -35.38 -10.07 10.54
CA LYS A 657 -36.49 -10.56 11.39
C LYS A 657 -36.14 -11.67 12.38
N HIS A 658 -35.10 -12.47 12.15
CA HIS A 658 -34.80 -13.63 13.02
C HIS A 658 -33.30 -13.81 13.24
N PHE A 659 -32.69 -12.96 14.07
CA PHE A 659 -31.47 -13.38 14.77
C PHE A 659 -31.89 -14.21 15.98
N TRP A 660 -31.45 -15.47 16.01
CA TRP A 660 -31.51 -16.28 17.22
C TRP A 660 -30.62 -15.62 18.28
N SER A 661 -31.28 -14.91 19.18
CA SER A 661 -30.79 -14.71 20.54
C SER A 661 -30.66 -16.11 21.16
N LEU A 662 -29.45 -16.67 21.19
CA LEU A 662 -29.10 -17.63 22.23
C LEU A 662 -28.91 -16.85 23.55
N SER A 663 -30.01 -16.29 24.02
CA SER A 663 -30.25 -15.85 25.40
C SER A 663 -31.75 -15.78 25.65
#